data_AF-A0A1E2WD81-F1
#
_entry.id   AF-A0A1E2WD81-F1
#
_cell.length_a   1.000
_cell.length_b   1.000
_cell.length_c   1.000
_cell.angle_alpha   90.00
_cell.angle_beta   90.00
_cell.angle_gamma   90.00
#
_symmetry.space_group_name_H-M   'P 1'
#
loop_
_entity.id
_entity.type
_entity.pdbx_description
1 polymer ?
#
loop_
_entity_poly.entity_id
_entity_poly.type
_entity_poly.pdbx_seq_one_letter_code
_entity_poly.pdbx_strand_id
1 'polypeptide(L)'
;MTIPESIKQFIKWIQGFDHHILQNEDDIKEKFIFPMFKHLCYPEKCHREYPLAKNKSGNYDINYDNAEIYFTTDDAKDQNTDTSLIFIKVIEPDKTKLNDAIEKARFYSNNFNPLFFVVTNGYIINVFKRLHYYKEELVFDINIDALKNNDIASDFYNKLNFNLVKNIDKNTADFLINTKSNLIEKFLGCHPDLQDVLEKCDFEPCIMREGYRLVVVKPKVAIACNLPKAFAEGNCEIQFSSILFRGLKINLNHQEILGQLMTGLYTQVDWECRRFLKQLDKNNFKVILGQTTVILSKLEVADLCLCVDEVCQEYKNSIIKFENALETWNFEFVKFSESRGFILFSVRQELWDLMQQFANEFDYTKGKSKWHLFHREGILIRVSRGIRDHTFIFPKLDRDLSLLSNNQINIIYELNNINFQSIETGKLTLWQQDIGVRGTWTARYTKKWLLEKYIPKVINYYSDKSQLSEAELLAKITNYTSNRMLIQEVDNIINLAPYLRDIQSWLHLYVENIAASLLKPYYQAYTNLVRNTDSSITGIDYIIGNLRKVEWKNTQEENYSNFKDWKNLTFKYAIDCLDEQVARINNTEYENSFNADFITRIFIWIIENGKISFSQAQLNAAKEALLPLWEQSRFEMRHVYPNR
;
A
#
# COMPACT_ATOMS: atom_id res chain seq x y z
N MET A 1 -33.44 -34.51 -19.34
CA MET A 1 -33.24 -34.81 -17.90
C MET A 1 -34.60 -34.89 -17.23
N THR A 2 -34.86 -35.90 -16.40
CA THR A 2 -36.12 -36.06 -15.66
C THR A 2 -36.18 -35.07 -14.50
N ILE A 3 -37.27 -34.30 -14.41
CA ILE A 3 -37.51 -33.33 -13.32
C ILE A 3 -37.55 -34.09 -11.97
N PRO A 4 -36.79 -33.67 -10.95
CA PRO A 4 -36.84 -34.22 -9.60
C PRO A 4 -38.26 -34.27 -9.02
N GLU A 5 -38.56 -35.30 -8.23
CA GLU A 5 -39.91 -35.52 -7.68
C GLU A 5 -40.40 -34.37 -6.78
N SER A 6 -39.50 -33.74 -6.04
CA SER A 6 -39.83 -32.58 -5.19
C SER A 6 -40.27 -31.35 -6.01
N ILE A 7 -39.66 -31.12 -7.18
CA ILE A 7 -40.06 -30.05 -8.11
C ILE A 7 -41.43 -30.36 -8.70
N LYS A 8 -41.69 -31.62 -9.08
CA LYS A 8 -43.02 -32.03 -9.58
C LYS A 8 -44.12 -31.82 -8.54
N GLN A 9 -43.84 -32.10 -7.27
CA GLN A 9 -44.80 -31.86 -6.18
C GLN A 9 -45.10 -30.37 -6.00
N PHE A 10 -44.09 -29.50 -6.06
CA PHE A 10 -44.28 -28.05 -6.04
C PHE A 10 -45.11 -27.56 -7.24
N ILE A 11 -44.77 -28.00 -8.45
CA ILE A 11 -45.50 -27.67 -9.68
C ILE A 11 -46.97 -28.11 -9.59
N LYS A 12 -47.22 -29.34 -9.15
CA LYS A 12 -48.58 -29.87 -9.02
C LYS A 12 -49.39 -29.09 -7.99
N TRP A 13 -48.78 -28.70 -6.88
CA TRP A 13 -49.43 -27.88 -5.86
C TRP A 13 -49.81 -26.50 -6.40
N ILE A 14 -48.87 -25.78 -7.03
CA ILE A 14 -49.16 -24.43 -7.54
C ILE A 14 -50.20 -24.43 -8.67
N GLN A 15 -50.19 -25.46 -9.53
CA GLN A 15 -51.21 -25.64 -10.57
C GLN A 15 -52.62 -25.85 -10.00
N GLY A 16 -52.72 -26.53 -8.86
CA GLY A 16 -53.98 -26.73 -8.14
C GLY A 16 -54.38 -25.58 -7.21
N PHE A 17 -53.53 -24.56 -7.06
CA PHE A 17 -53.80 -23.44 -6.16
C PHE A 17 -54.75 -22.42 -6.80
N ASP A 18 -55.80 -22.08 -6.05
CA ASP A 18 -56.77 -21.03 -6.40
C ASP A 18 -56.57 -19.84 -5.47
N HIS A 19 -56.17 -18.70 -6.02
CA HIS A 19 -55.91 -17.48 -5.24
C HIS A 19 -57.20 -16.80 -4.76
N HIS A 20 -58.37 -17.15 -5.29
CA HIS A 20 -59.65 -16.58 -4.85
C HIS A 20 -60.07 -17.02 -3.44
N ILE A 21 -59.38 -18.00 -2.85
CA ILE A 21 -59.60 -18.43 -1.47
C ILE A 21 -58.97 -17.50 -0.42
N LEU A 22 -58.21 -16.49 -0.87
CA LEU A 22 -57.47 -15.55 -0.03
C LEU A 22 -58.32 -14.31 0.23
N GLN A 23 -58.84 -14.14 1.45
CA GLN A 23 -59.72 -13.03 1.82
C GLN A 23 -59.04 -11.97 2.69
N ASN A 24 -57.94 -12.32 3.36
CA ASN A 24 -57.20 -11.43 4.26
C ASN A 24 -55.70 -11.81 4.30
N GLU A 25 -54.89 -11.08 5.08
CA GLU A 25 -53.45 -11.35 5.21
C GLU A 25 -53.16 -12.71 5.86
N ASP A 26 -53.97 -13.16 6.82
CA ASP A 26 -53.81 -14.45 7.49
C ASP A 26 -54.04 -15.61 6.51
N ASP A 27 -55.04 -15.49 5.62
CA ASP A 27 -55.26 -16.44 4.55
C ASP A 27 -54.05 -16.55 3.63
N ILE A 28 -53.39 -15.43 3.29
CA ILE A 28 -52.17 -15.46 2.48
C ILE A 28 -51.05 -16.18 3.23
N LYS A 29 -50.90 -15.96 4.53
CA LYS A 29 -49.89 -16.65 5.35
C LYS A 29 -50.15 -18.15 5.40
N GLU A 30 -51.34 -18.56 5.84
CA GLU A 30 -51.68 -19.94 6.15
C GLU A 30 -51.94 -20.80 4.90
N LYS A 31 -52.61 -20.23 3.88
CA LYS A 31 -53.02 -20.99 2.69
C LYS A 31 -52.02 -20.87 1.54
N PHE A 32 -51.16 -19.85 1.53
CA PHE A 32 -50.20 -19.63 0.44
C PHE A 32 -48.73 -19.68 0.89
N ILE A 33 -48.28 -18.80 1.80
CA ILE A 33 -46.86 -18.71 2.20
C ILE A 33 -46.38 -20.00 2.88
N PHE A 34 -47.04 -20.47 3.94
CA PHE A 34 -46.57 -21.67 4.65
C PHE A 34 -46.57 -22.92 3.76
N PRO A 35 -47.61 -23.20 2.95
CA PRO A 35 -47.56 -24.30 1.99
C PRO A 35 -46.47 -24.14 0.93
N MET A 36 -46.25 -22.92 0.41
CA MET A 36 -45.18 -22.65 -0.57
C MET A 36 -43.80 -23.00 0.01
N PHE A 37 -43.48 -22.47 1.20
CA PHE A 37 -42.18 -22.69 1.83
C PHE A 37 -41.98 -24.14 2.29
N LYS A 38 -43.07 -24.83 2.66
CA LYS A 38 -43.05 -26.29 2.91
C LYS A 38 -42.65 -27.06 1.65
N HIS A 39 -43.23 -26.72 0.49
CA HIS A 39 -42.85 -27.32 -0.78
C HIS A 39 -41.42 -26.94 -1.22
N LEU A 40 -40.93 -25.75 -0.86
CA LEU A 40 -39.53 -25.33 -1.03
C LEU A 40 -38.57 -25.96 0.00
N CYS A 41 -39.05 -26.89 0.82
CA CYS A 41 -38.31 -27.66 1.82
C CYS A 41 -37.77 -26.85 3.02
N TYR A 42 -38.41 -25.74 3.38
CA TYR A 42 -38.07 -25.01 4.61
C TYR A 42 -38.64 -25.73 5.84
N PRO A 43 -37.82 -26.01 6.86
CA PRO A 43 -38.32 -26.56 8.12
C PRO A 43 -39.17 -25.54 8.89
N GLU A 44 -40.30 -25.97 9.43
CA GLU A 44 -41.19 -25.10 10.25
C GLU A 44 -40.46 -24.51 11.47
N LYS A 45 -39.49 -25.23 12.04
CA LYS A 45 -38.70 -24.74 13.19
C LYS A 45 -37.73 -23.61 12.85
N CYS A 46 -37.44 -23.39 11.57
CA CYS A 46 -36.58 -22.31 11.10
C CYS A 46 -37.34 -21.01 10.83
N HIS A 47 -38.66 -21.00 11.07
CA HIS A 47 -39.53 -19.85 10.87
C HIS A 47 -39.76 -19.10 12.19
N ARG A 48 -39.76 -17.76 12.12
CA ARG A 48 -40.24 -16.89 13.19
C ARG A 48 -41.05 -15.73 12.63
N GLU A 49 -42.11 -15.41 13.35
CA GLU A 49 -42.85 -14.17 13.18
C GLU A 49 -42.18 -13.06 14.01
N TYR A 50 -41.88 -11.94 13.37
CA TYR A 50 -41.23 -10.78 13.99
C TYR A 50 -42.17 -9.57 13.98
N PRO A 51 -42.50 -8.98 15.14
CA PRO A 51 -43.31 -7.77 15.19
C PRO A 51 -42.49 -6.56 14.71
N LEU A 52 -42.92 -5.92 13.63
CA LEU A 52 -42.27 -4.73 13.10
C LEU A 52 -42.74 -3.49 13.88
N ALA A 53 -41.83 -2.86 14.63
CA ALA A 53 -42.13 -1.59 15.29
C ALA A 53 -42.27 -0.46 14.25
N LYS A 54 -43.38 0.30 14.31
CA LYS A 54 -43.52 1.55 13.55
C LYS A 54 -42.63 2.64 14.14
N ASN A 55 -41.86 3.32 13.30
CA ASN A 55 -41.28 4.62 13.66
C ASN A 55 -42.42 5.59 14.00
N LYS A 56 -42.31 6.23 15.18
CA LYS A 56 -43.33 7.13 15.72
C LYS A 56 -43.53 8.35 14.82
N SER A 57 -44.72 8.46 14.25
CA SER A 57 -45.36 9.77 14.02
C SER A 57 -46.87 9.65 14.22
N GLY A 58 -47.37 10.18 15.33
CA GLY A 58 -48.79 10.46 15.56
C GLY A 58 -49.64 9.33 16.13
N ASN A 59 -50.35 9.65 17.22
CA ASN A 59 -51.32 8.81 17.93
C ASN A 59 -52.39 8.24 16.99
N TYR A 60 -52.42 6.92 16.76
CA TYR A 60 -53.62 6.09 16.49
C TYR A 60 -53.21 4.61 16.65
N ASP A 61 -54.20 3.75 16.94
CA ASP A 61 -54.07 2.36 17.42
C ASP A 61 -52.95 1.52 16.79
N ILE A 62 -52.25 0.79 17.68
CA ILE A 62 -51.13 -0.10 17.35
C ILE A 62 -51.70 -1.37 16.71
N ASN A 63 -51.74 -1.42 15.38
CA ASN A 63 -51.72 -2.69 14.66
C ASN A 63 -50.27 -3.02 14.34
N TYR A 64 -49.72 -4.04 15.00
CA TYR A 64 -48.39 -4.56 14.73
C TYR A 64 -48.37 -5.17 13.33
N ASP A 65 -47.52 -4.65 12.45
CA ASP A 65 -47.23 -5.31 11.18
C ASP A 65 -46.28 -6.47 11.49
N ASN A 66 -46.75 -7.71 11.39
CA ASN A 66 -45.87 -8.87 11.58
C ASN A 66 -45.17 -9.22 10.25
N ALA A 67 -43.89 -9.55 10.31
CA ALA A 67 -43.13 -10.06 9.18
C ALA A 67 -42.61 -11.46 9.45
N GLU A 68 -42.58 -12.30 8.41
CA GLU A 68 -42.12 -13.68 8.53
C GLU A 68 -40.65 -13.77 8.11
N ILE A 69 -39.81 -14.39 8.94
CA ILE A 69 -38.39 -14.59 8.65
C ILE A 69 -38.04 -16.07 8.75
N TYR A 70 -37.36 -16.58 7.74
CA TYR A 70 -36.80 -17.93 7.73
C TYR A 70 -35.28 -17.89 7.93
N PHE A 71 -34.75 -18.77 8.78
CA PHE A 71 -33.34 -18.84 9.16
C PHE A 71 -32.66 -20.17 8.71
N THR A 72 -31.33 -20.22 8.76
CA THR A 72 -30.54 -21.44 8.45
C THR A 72 -30.59 -22.52 9.54
N THR A 73 -30.95 -22.12 10.77
CA THR A 73 -30.89 -22.92 12.00
C THR A 73 -32.22 -22.87 12.77
N ASP A 74 -32.52 -23.96 13.46
CA ASP A 74 -33.67 -24.09 14.37
C ASP A 74 -33.33 -23.67 15.81
N ASP A 75 -32.05 -23.44 16.14
CA ASP A 75 -31.67 -22.90 17.44
C ASP A 75 -32.06 -21.43 17.56
N ALA A 76 -33.03 -21.20 18.44
CA ALA A 76 -33.55 -19.90 18.83
C ALA A 76 -32.50 -18.83 19.17
N LYS A 77 -31.33 -19.25 19.70
CA LYS A 77 -30.22 -18.36 20.10
C LYS A 77 -29.34 -17.93 18.93
N ASP A 78 -29.27 -18.75 17.89
CA ASP A 78 -28.43 -18.54 16.72
C ASP A 78 -29.20 -17.87 15.57
N GLN A 79 -30.51 -17.66 15.73
CA GLN A 79 -31.35 -16.91 14.79
C GLN A 79 -31.12 -15.40 14.92
N ASN A 80 -30.25 -14.88 14.04
CA ASN A 80 -29.79 -13.50 14.01
C ASN A 80 -29.63 -13.01 12.55
N THR A 81 -29.00 -11.85 12.37
CA THR A 81 -28.77 -11.25 11.04
C THR A 81 -27.91 -12.10 10.12
N ASP A 82 -27.03 -12.94 10.65
CA ASP A 82 -26.10 -13.75 9.86
C ASP A 82 -26.76 -15.04 9.40
N THR A 83 -27.73 -15.54 10.16
CA THR A 83 -28.47 -16.78 9.84
C THR A 83 -29.80 -16.54 9.12
N SER A 84 -30.23 -15.30 8.92
CA SER A 84 -31.48 -14.96 8.20
C SER A 84 -31.38 -15.28 6.70
N LEU A 85 -32.34 -16.01 6.14
CA LEU A 85 -32.35 -16.39 4.73
C LEU A 85 -33.33 -15.55 3.93
N ILE A 86 -34.60 -15.59 4.33
CA ILE A 86 -35.69 -14.97 3.59
C ILE A 86 -36.56 -14.15 4.53
N PHE A 87 -36.80 -12.89 4.15
CA PHE A 87 -37.76 -12.00 4.80
C PHE A 87 -39.02 -11.90 3.94
N ILE A 88 -40.21 -12.02 4.53
CA ILE A 88 -41.47 -11.99 3.80
C ILE A 88 -42.37 -10.90 4.37
N LYS A 89 -42.82 -10.01 3.49
CA LYS A 89 -43.87 -9.04 3.78
C LYS A 89 -45.13 -9.40 3.00
N VAL A 90 -46.17 -9.77 3.74
CA VAL A 90 -47.52 -9.98 3.23
C VAL A 90 -48.28 -8.65 3.26
N ILE A 91 -49.15 -8.44 2.28
CA ILE A 91 -50.15 -7.37 2.25
C ILE A 91 -51.52 -7.94 1.86
N GLU A 92 -52.60 -7.24 2.21
CA GLU A 92 -53.98 -7.61 1.84
C GLU A 92 -54.16 -7.97 0.34
N PRO A 93 -54.98 -9.00 0.01
CA PRO A 93 -55.21 -9.46 -1.36
C PRO A 93 -55.64 -8.36 -2.35
N ASP A 94 -56.49 -7.43 -1.89
CA ASP A 94 -57.07 -6.37 -2.72
C ASP A 94 -56.08 -5.24 -3.07
N LYS A 95 -54.92 -5.18 -2.42
CA LYS A 95 -53.89 -4.16 -2.68
C LYS A 95 -53.03 -4.56 -3.87
N THR A 96 -53.19 -3.85 -4.99
CA THR A 96 -52.43 -4.08 -6.24
C THR A 96 -51.15 -3.24 -6.35
N LYS A 97 -51.02 -2.17 -5.56
CA LYS A 97 -49.81 -1.33 -5.54
C LYS A 97 -48.88 -1.77 -4.41
N LEU A 98 -47.82 -2.49 -4.77
CA LEU A 98 -46.84 -3.04 -3.83
C LEU A 98 -45.74 -2.05 -3.41
N ASN A 99 -45.65 -0.86 -4.01
CA ASN A 99 -44.50 0.06 -3.83
C ASN A 99 -44.24 0.44 -2.36
N ASP A 100 -45.28 0.79 -1.60
CA ASP A 100 -45.13 1.15 -0.18
C ASP A 100 -44.68 -0.05 0.67
N ALA A 101 -45.12 -1.26 0.30
CA ALA A 101 -44.72 -2.49 0.96
C ALA A 101 -43.28 -2.88 0.61
N ILE A 102 -42.86 -2.64 -0.63
CA ILE A 102 -41.48 -2.82 -1.08
C ILE A 102 -40.56 -1.88 -0.31
N GLU A 103 -40.88 -0.58 -0.21
CA GLU A 103 -40.06 0.38 0.55
C GLU A 103 -39.91 -0.02 2.03
N LYS A 104 -41.00 -0.47 2.66
CA LYS A 104 -40.95 -1.01 4.03
C LYS A 104 -40.12 -2.28 4.11
N ALA A 105 -40.29 -3.21 3.17
CA ALA A 105 -39.51 -4.44 3.13
C ALA A 105 -38.01 -4.15 2.93
N ARG A 106 -37.63 -3.14 2.15
CA ARG A 106 -36.25 -2.66 2.02
C ARG A 106 -35.69 -2.16 3.36
N PHE A 107 -36.47 -1.35 4.07
CA PHE A 107 -36.07 -0.82 5.37
C PHE A 107 -35.78 -1.94 6.38
N TYR A 108 -36.65 -2.95 6.49
CA TYR A 108 -36.44 -4.06 7.42
C TYR A 108 -35.42 -5.08 6.91
N SER A 109 -35.37 -5.32 5.60
CA SER A 109 -34.32 -6.11 4.96
C SER A 109 -32.96 -5.58 5.39
N ASN A 110 -32.73 -4.27 5.32
CA ASN A 110 -31.49 -3.63 5.78
C ASN A 110 -31.09 -4.02 7.20
N ASN A 111 -32.05 -4.10 8.13
CA ASN A 111 -31.81 -4.44 9.53
C ASN A 111 -31.57 -5.94 9.77
N PHE A 112 -32.26 -6.82 9.04
CA PHE A 112 -32.20 -8.26 9.28
C PHE A 112 -31.18 -9.00 8.40
N ASN A 113 -30.63 -8.35 7.38
CA ASN A 113 -29.65 -8.90 6.45
C ASN A 113 -30.01 -10.24 5.77
N PRO A 114 -31.25 -10.43 5.26
CA PRO A 114 -31.63 -11.66 4.57
C PRO A 114 -31.01 -11.72 3.17
N LEU A 115 -30.84 -12.94 2.62
CA LEU A 115 -30.39 -13.15 1.24
C LEU A 115 -31.46 -12.72 0.22
N PHE A 116 -32.73 -12.99 0.55
CA PHE A 116 -33.87 -12.59 -0.26
C PHE A 116 -34.93 -11.90 0.59
N PHE A 117 -35.69 -11.01 -0.02
CA PHE A 117 -36.96 -10.61 0.54
C PHE A 117 -38.10 -10.75 -0.47
N VAL A 118 -39.25 -11.17 0.02
CA VAL A 118 -40.46 -11.45 -0.75
C VAL A 118 -41.55 -10.47 -0.33
N VAL A 119 -42.20 -9.86 -1.30
CA VAL A 119 -43.38 -9.02 -1.08
C VAL A 119 -44.52 -9.60 -1.90
N THR A 120 -45.65 -9.92 -1.26
CA THR A 120 -46.77 -10.57 -1.95
C THR A 120 -48.12 -10.23 -1.35
N ASN A 121 -49.15 -10.22 -2.20
CA ASN A 121 -50.56 -10.19 -1.82
C ASN A 121 -51.27 -11.54 -2.10
N GLY A 122 -50.51 -12.61 -2.35
CA GLY A 122 -51.02 -13.92 -2.75
C GLY A 122 -51.33 -14.09 -4.24
N TYR A 123 -51.58 -12.99 -4.99
CA TYR A 123 -51.70 -13.01 -6.45
C TYR A 123 -50.41 -12.61 -7.15
N ILE A 124 -49.74 -11.56 -6.70
CA ILE A 124 -48.47 -11.04 -7.22
C ILE A 124 -47.36 -11.40 -6.23
N ILE A 125 -46.21 -11.83 -6.75
CA ILE A 125 -45.05 -12.27 -5.98
C ILE A 125 -43.82 -11.52 -6.50
N ASN A 126 -43.29 -10.63 -5.66
CA ASN A 126 -42.05 -9.92 -5.94
C ASN A 126 -40.95 -10.50 -5.07
N VAL A 127 -39.92 -11.06 -5.69
CA VAL A 127 -38.75 -11.62 -5.00
C VAL A 127 -37.55 -10.78 -5.34
N PHE A 128 -36.93 -10.22 -4.31
CA PHE A 128 -35.72 -9.42 -4.43
C PHE A 128 -34.56 -10.18 -3.80
N LYS A 129 -33.41 -10.13 -4.47
CA LYS A 129 -32.14 -10.62 -3.94
C LYS A 129 -31.35 -9.43 -3.42
N ARG A 130 -30.88 -9.53 -2.17
CA ARG A 130 -30.05 -8.50 -1.56
C ARG A 130 -28.62 -8.59 -2.09
N LEU A 131 -28.02 -7.42 -2.35
CA LEU A 131 -26.62 -7.24 -2.73
C LEU A 131 -25.97 -6.30 -1.71
N HIS A 132 -24.75 -6.60 -1.24
CA HIS A 132 -24.17 -5.88 -0.09
C HIS A 132 -23.79 -4.42 -0.41
N TYR A 133 -23.39 -4.15 -1.66
CA TYR A 133 -22.87 -2.85 -2.11
C TYR A 133 -23.75 -2.08 -3.11
N TYR A 134 -24.92 -2.62 -3.51
CA TYR A 134 -25.81 -2.02 -4.53
C TYR A 134 -27.30 -2.13 -4.16
N LYS A 135 -28.17 -1.46 -4.95
CA LYS A 135 -29.63 -1.64 -4.88
C LYS A 135 -30.00 -3.11 -5.14
N GLU A 136 -31.07 -3.59 -4.50
CA GLU A 136 -31.49 -4.99 -4.58
C GLU A 136 -31.91 -5.37 -6.01
N GLU A 137 -31.63 -6.62 -6.42
CA GLU A 137 -31.99 -7.14 -7.74
C GLU A 137 -33.39 -7.78 -7.66
N LEU A 138 -34.32 -7.33 -8.49
CA LEU A 138 -35.63 -7.97 -8.65
C LEU A 138 -35.44 -9.27 -9.45
N VAL A 139 -35.58 -10.41 -8.78
CA VAL A 139 -35.37 -11.74 -9.37
C VAL A 139 -36.65 -12.28 -9.99
N PHE A 140 -37.78 -12.03 -9.34
CA PHE A 140 -39.10 -12.40 -9.84
C PHE A 140 -40.08 -11.25 -9.65
N ASP A 141 -40.81 -10.94 -10.72
CA ASP A 141 -41.99 -10.08 -10.74
C ASP A 141 -43.06 -10.84 -11.52
N ILE A 142 -43.80 -11.68 -10.80
CA ILE A 142 -44.69 -12.68 -11.41
C ILE A 142 -46.03 -12.68 -10.68
N ASN A 143 -47.08 -13.07 -11.40
CA ASN A 143 -48.35 -13.44 -10.77
C ASN A 143 -48.45 -14.96 -10.61
N ILE A 144 -49.45 -15.39 -9.83
CA ILE A 144 -49.69 -16.81 -9.53
C ILE A 144 -49.94 -17.62 -10.80
N ASP A 145 -50.58 -17.03 -11.82
CA ASP A 145 -50.89 -17.69 -13.09
C ASP A 145 -49.62 -17.97 -13.90
N ALA A 146 -48.66 -17.05 -13.90
CA ALA A 146 -47.34 -17.25 -14.49
C ALA A 146 -46.56 -18.34 -13.75
N LEU A 147 -46.66 -18.40 -12.42
CA LEU A 147 -46.00 -19.44 -11.61
C LEU A 147 -46.60 -20.84 -11.85
N LYS A 148 -47.79 -20.98 -12.46
CA LYS A 148 -48.34 -22.29 -12.86
C LYS A 148 -47.63 -22.91 -14.08
N ASN A 149 -46.84 -22.12 -14.81
CA ASN A 149 -46.00 -22.63 -15.90
C ASN A 149 -44.86 -23.49 -15.35
N ASN A 150 -44.66 -24.68 -15.91
CA ASN A 150 -43.67 -25.65 -15.45
C ASN A 150 -42.23 -25.10 -15.43
N ASP A 151 -41.85 -24.30 -16.42
CA ASP A 151 -40.49 -23.77 -16.54
C ASP A 151 -40.24 -22.69 -15.47
N ILE A 152 -41.20 -21.78 -15.30
CA ILE A 152 -41.14 -20.70 -14.31
C ILE A 152 -41.17 -21.29 -12.89
N ALA A 153 -42.06 -22.25 -12.62
CA ALA A 153 -42.12 -22.95 -11.34
C ALA A 153 -40.82 -23.70 -11.01
N SER A 154 -40.20 -24.31 -12.03
CA SER A 154 -38.91 -25.01 -11.85
C SER A 154 -37.78 -24.02 -11.54
N ASP A 155 -37.70 -22.89 -12.24
CA ASP A 155 -36.70 -21.84 -11.95
C ASP A 155 -36.92 -21.23 -10.56
N PHE A 156 -38.17 -20.93 -10.21
CA PHE A 156 -38.54 -20.42 -8.89
C PHE A 156 -38.13 -21.39 -7.77
N TYR A 157 -38.44 -22.68 -7.94
CA TYR A 157 -38.03 -23.72 -6.98
C TYR A 157 -36.51 -23.78 -6.84
N ASN A 158 -35.77 -23.81 -7.95
CA ASN A 158 -34.32 -23.95 -7.92
C ASN A 158 -33.62 -22.73 -7.29
N LYS A 159 -34.18 -21.53 -7.42
CA LYS A 159 -33.59 -20.32 -6.82
C LYS A 159 -33.91 -20.16 -5.33
N LEU A 160 -35.05 -20.67 -4.88
CA LEU A 160 -35.53 -20.46 -3.51
C LEU A 160 -35.56 -21.72 -2.65
N ASN A 161 -35.14 -22.89 -3.14
CA ASN A 161 -35.11 -24.11 -2.32
C ASN A 161 -34.20 -23.97 -1.10
N PHE A 162 -34.67 -24.45 0.07
CA PHE A 162 -33.95 -24.33 1.34
C PHE A 162 -32.51 -24.86 1.30
N ASN A 163 -32.28 -26.03 0.72
CA ASN A 163 -30.95 -26.65 0.68
C ASN A 163 -29.99 -25.90 -0.24
N LEU A 164 -30.52 -25.19 -1.24
CA LEU A 164 -29.71 -24.35 -2.12
C LEU A 164 -29.41 -23.01 -1.44
N VAL A 165 -30.44 -22.36 -0.89
CA VAL A 165 -30.33 -21.05 -0.25
C VAL A 165 -29.49 -21.09 1.03
N LYS A 166 -29.60 -22.14 1.86
CA LYS A 166 -28.81 -22.30 3.09
C LYS A 166 -27.31 -22.38 2.85
N ASN A 167 -26.90 -22.89 1.69
CA ASN A 167 -25.50 -23.06 1.33
C ASN A 167 -24.91 -21.84 0.60
N ILE A 168 -25.70 -20.79 0.34
CA ILE A 168 -25.20 -19.53 -0.18
C ILE A 168 -24.51 -18.81 0.97
N ASP A 169 -23.18 -18.75 0.93
CA ASP A 169 -22.44 -17.92 1.88
C ASP A 169 -22.75 -16.44 1.59
N LYS A 170 -23.25 -15.75 2.62
CA LYS A 170 -23.65 -14.34 2.55
C LYS A 170 -22.48 -13.44 2.14
N ASN A 171 -21.25 -13.84 2.45
CA ASN A 171 -20.04 -13.12 2.06
C ASN A 171 -19.61 -13.44 0.61
N THR A 172 -19.99 -14.59 0.06
CA THR A 172 -19.81 -14.92 -1.37
C THR A 172 -21.01 -14.56 -2.25
N ALA A 173 -22.10 -14.00 -1.71
CA ALA A 173 -23.12 -13.34 -2.53
C ALA A 173 -22.52 -12.15 -3.33
N ASP A 174 -21.39 -11.59 -2.87
CA ASP A 174 -20.52 -10.65 -3.61
C ASP A 174 -19.90 -11.27 -4.88
N PHE A 175 -19.78 -12.60 -4.94
CA PHE A 175 -19.11 -13.35 -6.01
C PHE A 175 -19.95 -13.47 -7.29
N LEU A 176 -21.29 -13.38 -7.18
CA LEU A 176 -22.21 -13.63 -8.29
C LEU A 176 -22.30 -12.47 -9.32
N ILE A 177 -21.87 -11.26 -8.95
CA ILE A 177 -21.73 -10.15 -9.92
C ILE A 177 -20.36 -10.22 -10.61
N ASN A 178 -19.30 -10.63 -9.90
CA ASN A 178 -17.97 -10.82 -10.50
C ASN A 178 -17.91 -12.01 -11.44
N THR A 179 -18.79 -13.01 -11.27
CA THR A 179 -18.97 -14.04 -12.28
C THR A 179 -19.65 -13.49 -13.52
N LYS A 180 -20.59 -12.53 -13.47
CA LYS A 180 -21.19 -11.94 -14.68
C LYS A 180 -20.18 -11.08 -15.49
N SER A 181 -19.29 -10.32 -14.83
CA SER A 181 -18.24 -9.56 -15.53
C SER A 181 -17.12 -10.44 -16.09
N ASN A 182 -16.66 -11.44 -15.33
CA ASN A 182 -15.75 -12.47 -15.86
C ASN A 182 -16.44 -13.39 -16.87
N LEU A 183 -17.76 -13.55 -16.82
CA LEU A 183 -18.55 -14.24 -17.84
C LEU A 183 -18.56 -13.41 -19.10
N ILE A 184 -18.58 -12.07 -19.11
CA ILE A 184 -18.48 -11.32 -20.37
C ILE A 184 -17.14 -11.60 -21.07
N GLU A 185 -16.00 -11.47 -20.38
CA GLU A 185 -14.70 -11.77 -21.01
C GLU A 185 -14.49 -13.27 -21.29
N LYS A 186 -14.92 -14.19 -20.40
CA LYS A 186 -14.89 -15.64 -20.70
C LYS A 186 -15.84 -16.03 -21.82
N PHE A 187 -17.03 -15.45 -21.89
CA PHE A 187 -18.02 -15.70 -22.94
C PHE A 187 -17.48 -15.18 -24.26
N LEU A 188 -16.93 -13.95 -24.28
CA LEU A 188 -16.23 -13.41 -25.46
C LEU A 188 -15.02 -14.28 -25.87
N GLY A 189 -14.26 -14.82 -24.92
CA GLY A 189 -13.14 -15.74 -25.18
C GLY A 189 -13.55 -17.18 -25.55
N CYS A 190 -14.80 -17.59 -25.29
CA CYS A 190 -15.37 -18.86 -25.72
C CYS A 190 -16.03 -18.76 -27.12
N HIS A 191 -16.09 -17.56 -27.70
CA HIS A 191 -16.62 -17.27 -29.02
C HIS A 191 -15.48 -16.81 -29.95
N PRO A 192 -14.94 -17.72 -30.81
CA PRO A 192 -13.81 -17.43 -31.70
C PRO A 192 -14.04 -16.21 -32.61
N ASP A 193 -15.30 -15.96 -32.94
CA ASP A 193 -15.83 -14.86 -33.74
C ASP A 193 -15.78 -13.48 -33.05
N LEU A 194 -15.68 -13.44 -31.72
CA LEU A 194 -15.56 -12.22 -30.92
C LEU A 194 -14.15 -12.04 -30.32
N GLN A 195 -13.29 -13.06 -30.44
CA GLN A 195 -11.90 -13.01 -29.98
C GLN A 195 -11.08 -12.00 -30.78
N ASP A 196 -11.33 -11.89 -32.09
CA ASP A 196 -10.79 -10.83 -32.96
C ASP A 196 -11.16 -9.42 -32.49
N VAL A 197 -12.31 -9.24 -31.82
CA VAL A 197 -12.76 -7.93 -31.32
C VAL A 197 -12.02 -7.57 -30.03
N LEU A 198 -11.75 -8.56 -29.18
CA LEU A 198 -10.93 -8.38 -27.97
C LEU A 198 -9.46 -8.11 -28.32
N GLU A 199 -8.88 -8.85 -29.27
CA GLU A 199 -7.50 -8.65 -29.73
C GLU A 199 -7.30 -7.31 -30.44
N LYS A 200 -8.31 -6.81 -31.17
CA LYS A 200 -8.30 -5.45 -31.74
C LYS A 200 -8.40 -4.34 -30.70
N CYS A 201 -8.85 -4.63 -29.49
CA CYS A 201 -8.91 -3.63 -28.42
C CYS A 201 -7.59 -3.49 -27.66
N ASP A 202 -6.70 -4.49 -27.75
CA ASP A 202 -5.43 -4.48 -27.05
C ASP A 202 -4.48 -3.43 -27.60
N PHE A 203 -3.66 -2.87 -26.72
CA PHE A 203 -2.64 -1.94 -27.12
C PHE A 203 -1.48 -2.69 -27.79
N GLU A 204 -0.87 -2.06 -28.79
CA GLU A 204 0.38 -2.57 -29.36
C GLU A 204 1.52 -2.40 -28.35
N PRO A 205 2.18 -3.50 -27.91
CA PRO A 205 3.23 -3.40 -26.91
C PRO A 205 4.42 -2.60 -27.42
N CYS A 206 4.81 -1.58 -26.67
CA CYS A 206 5.96 -0.74 -27.01
C CYS A 206 6.56 -0.08 -25.77
N ILE A 207 7.82 0.33 -25.88
CA ILE A 207 8.48 1.18 -24.90
C ILE A 207 9.07 2.35 -25.66
N MET A 208 8.61 3.56 -25.33
CA MET A 208 9.03 4.79 -25.98
C MET A 208 9.58 5.76 -24.93
N ARG A 209 10.71 6.40 -25.23
CA ARG A 209 11.32 7.41 -24.37
C ARG A 209 11.58 8.68 -25.15
N GLU A 210 10.92 9.76 -24.75
CA GLU A 210 11.09 11.11 -25.29
C GLU A 210 11.55 12.05 -24.18
N GLY A 211 12.87 12.22 -24.06
CA GLY A 211 13.46 12.97 -22.95
C GLY A 211 13.12 12.35 -21.59
N TYR A 212 12.32 13.07 -20.80
CA TYR A 212 11.84 12.64 -19.48
C TYR A 212 10.48 11.93 -19.52
N ARG A 213 9.84 11.86 -20.68
CA ARG A 213 8.59 11.12 -20.84
C ARG A 213 8.93 9.68 -21.23
N LEU A 214 8.49 8.74 -20.41
CA LEU A 214 8.60 7.31 -20.64
C LEU A 214 7.18 6.76 -20.82
N VAL A 215 6.94 6.07 -21.92
CA VAL A 215 5.67 5.38 -22.17
C VAL A 215 5.96 3.90 -22.27
N VAL A 216 5.34 3.11 -21.40
CA VAL A 216 5.43 1.64 -21.40
C VAL A 216 4.05 1.10 -21.67
N VAL A 217 3.93 0.27 -22.71
CA VAL A 217 2.68 -0.29 -23.17
C VAL A 217 2.80 -1.81 -23.20
N LYS A 218 1.83 -2.46 -22.57
CA LYS A 218 1.54 -3.89 -22.66
C LYS A 218 0.12 -4.07 -23.21
N PRO A 219 -0.26 -5.27 -23.68
CA PRO A 219 -1.55 -5.49 -24.33
C PRO A 219 -2.74 -4.92 -23.55
N LYS A 220 -2.76 -5.10 -22.22
CA LYS A 220 -3.87 -4.64 -21.38
C LYS A 220 -3.70 -3.28 -20.72
N VAL A 221 -2.47 -2.79 -20.60
CA VAL A 221 -2.15 -1.61 -19.78
C VAL A 221 -1.13 -0.72 -20.49
N ALA A 222 -1.37 0.58 -20.46
CA ALA A 222 -0.42 1.59 -20.88
C ALA A 222 -0.14 2.57 -19.73
N ILE A 223 1.14 2.83 -19.46
CA ILE A 223 1.59 3.82 -18.49
C ILE A 223 2.45 4.86 -19.20
N ALA A 224 1.99 6.12 -19.21
CA ALA A 224 2.77 7.26 -19.65
C ALA A 224 3.25 8.04 -18.42
N CYS A 225 4.56 8.01 -18.16
CA CYS A 225 5.17 8.63 -16.99
C CYS A 225 6.10 9.78 -17.38
N ASN A 226 5.98 10.90 -16.68
CA ASN A 226 6.98 11.95 -16.67
C ASN A 226 7.93 11.68 -15.50
N LEU A 227 9.14 11.23 -15.83
CA LEU A 227 10.21 10.94 -14.87
C LEU A 227 10.61 12.19 -14.09
N PRO A 228 11.01 12.04 -12.82
CA PRO A 228 11.38 13.16 -11.97
C PRO A 228 12.66 13.81 -12.49
N LYS A 229 12.63 15.14 -12.71
CA LYS A 229 13.85 15.93 -12.90
C LYS A 229 14.50 16.31 -11.57
N ALA A 230 13.68 16.36 -10.53
CA ALA A 230 14.00 16.84 -9.21
C ALA A 230 13.21 16.08 -8.13
N PHE A 231 13.51 16.37 -6.87
CA PHE A 231 12.67 15.96 -5.75
C PHE A 231 11.28 16.58 -5.83
N ALA A 232 10.26 15.79 -5.47
CA ALA A 232 8.86 16.20 -5.46
C ALA A 232 8.30 16.58 -6.85
N GLU A 233 8.83 15.97 -7.92
CA GLU A 233 8.36 16.14 -9.30
C GLU A 233 8.07 14.80 -9.97
N GLY A 234 7.23 14.83 -10.99
CA GLY A 234 6.87 13.67 -11.80
C GLY A 234 5.44 13.20 -11.55
N ASN A 235 4.89 12.54 -12.55
CA ASN A 235 3.54 11.99 -12.54
C ASN A 235 3.43 10.88 -13.58
N CYS A 236 2.34 10.12 -13.54
CA CYS A 236 2.02 9.17 -14.60
C CYS A 236 0.52 9.09 -14.86
N GLU A 237 0.17 8.73 -16.08
CA GLU A 237 -1.18 8.41 -16.52
C GLU A 237 -1.23 6.91 -16.85
N ILE A 238 -2.17 6.19 -16.24
CA ILE A 238 -2.42 4.76 -16.44
C ILE A 238 -3.74 4.60 -17.19
N GLN A 239 -3.71 3.76 -18.23
CA GLN A 239 -4.85 3.42 -19.07
C GLN A 239 -4.96 1.91 -19.23
N PHE A 240 -6.19 1.44 -19.48
CA PHE A 240 -6.50 0.02 -19.67
C PHE A 240 -7.15 -0.18 -21.04
N SER A 241 -6.83 -1.30 -21.68
CA SER A 241 -7.41 -1.68 -22.98
C SER A 241 -8.79 -2.34 -22.85
N SER A 242 -9.10 -2.88 -21.67
CA SER A 242 -10.36 -3.59 -21.43
C SER A 242 -11.56 -2.69 -21.71
N ILE A 243 -12.57 -3.27 -22.34
CA ILE A 243 -13.82 -2.60 -22.72
C ILE A 243 -14.48 -1.94 -21.50
N LEU A 244 -14.36 -2.56 -20.31
CA LEU A 244 -14.93 -2.07 -19.06
C LEU A 244 -14.27 -0.78 -18.57
N PHE A 245 -13.00 -0.58 -18.89
CA PHE A 245 -12.19 0.55 -18.43
C PHE A 245 -11.85 1.52 -19.56
N ARG A 246 -12.47 1.35 -20.73
CA ARG A 246 -12.20 2.19 -21.90
C ARG A 246 -12.55 3.64 -21.60
N GLY A 247 -11.56 4.52 -21.77
CA GLY A 247 -11.69 5.96 -21.48
C GLY A 247 -11.35 6.34 -20.03
N LEU A 248 -11.16 5.37 -19.13
CA LEU A 248 -10.64 5.62 -17.80
C LEU A 248 -9.15 6.01 -17.89
N LYS A 249 -8.81 7.17 -17.32
CA LYS A 249 -7.44 7.65 -17.19
C LYS A 249 -7.14 7.94 -15.73
N ILE A 250 -6.25 7.13 -15.14
CA ILE A 250 -5.86 7.31 -13.75
C ILE A 250 -4.56 8.09 -13.72
N ASN A 251 -4.57 9.26 -13.09
CA ASN A 251 -3.39 10.09 -12.93
C ASN A 251 -2.82 9.92 -11.52
N LEU A 252 -1.53 9.64 -11.43
CA LEU A 252 -0.80 9.56 -10.17
C LEU A 252 0.26 10.65 -10.11
N ASN A 253 0.30 11.37 -9.00
CA ASN A 253 1.35 12.34 -8.71
C ASN A 253 2.61 11.66 -8.13
N HIS A 254 3.68 12.43 -7.91
CA HIS A 254 4.95 11.96 -7.36
C HIS A 254 4.80 11.15 -6.05
N GLN A 255 4.01 11.64 -5.10
CA GLN A 255 3.82 10.98 -3.81
C GLN A 255 3.04 9.68 -3.95
N GLU A 256 2.04 9.64 -4.84
CA GLU A 256 1.26 8.42 -5.12
C GLU A 256 2.11 7.35 -5.81
N ILE A 257 2.96 7.74 -6.78
CA ILE A 257 3.88 6.80 -7.45
C ILE A 257 4.84 6.18 -6.43
N LEU A 258 5.51 7.01 -5.63
CA LEU A 258 6.46 6.54 -4.63
C LEU A 258 5.77 5.71 -3.54
N GLY A 259 4.67 6.21 -2.98
CA GLY A 259 3.98 5.61 -1.83
C GLY A 259 3.20 4.33 -2.15
N GLN A 260 2.78 4.14 -3.41
CA GLN A 260 1.93 3.01 -3.81
C GLN A 260 2.63 2.02 -4.74
N LEU A 261 3.33 2.50 -5.78
CA LEU A 261 3.83 1.64 -6.87
C LEU A 261 5.24 1.10 -6.66
N MET A 262 6.04 1.78 -5.82
CA MET A 262 7.48 1.52 -5.69
C MET A 262 7.82 0.28 -4.83
N THR A 263 6.86 -0.18 -4.02
CA THR A 263 7.03 -1.32 -3.11
C THR A 263 6.79 -2.63 -3.84
N GLY A 264 7.70 -3.60 -3.70
CA GLY A 264 7.56 -4.93 -4.30
C GLY A 264 7.79 -4.98 -5.82
N LEU A 265 8.66 -4.14 -6.37
CA LEU A 265 9.02 -4.23 -7.79
C LEU A 265 9.58 -5.61 -8.14
N TYR A 266 9.28 -6.08 -9.34
CA TYR A 266 9.72 -7.36 -9.90
C TYR A 266 9.25 -8.61 -9.14
N THR A 267 8.27 -8.48 -8.24
CA THR A 267 7.66 -9.65 -7.57
C THR A 267 6.45 -10.15 -8.34
N GLN A 268 6.16 -11.44 -8.19
CA GLN A 268 4.93 -12.01 -8.74
C GLN A 268 3.70 -11.45 -8.03
N VAL A 269 2.57 -11.56 -8.72
CA VAL A 269 1.28 -10.96 -8.38
C VAL A 269 0.69 -11.56 -7.09
N ASP A 270 0.93 -12.85 -6.86
CA ASP A 270 0.41 -13.66 -5.78
C ASP A 270 1.28 -13.67 -4.51
N TRP A 271 2.44 -13.02 -4.53
CA TRP A 271 3.33 -12.98 -3.35
C TRP A 271 2.94 -11.93 -2.32
N GLU A 272 1.95 -11.08 -2.61
CA GLU A 272 1.50 -9.98 -1.75
C GLU A 272 2.61 -8.99 -1.33
N CYS A 273 3.67 -8.86 -2.15
CA CYS A 273 4.75 -7.89 -1.91
C CYS A 273 4.42 -6.47 -2.37
N ARG A 274 3.36 -6.30 -3.20
CA ARG A 274 3.00 -5.04 -3.86
C ARG A 274 1.84 -4.36 -3.13
N ARG A 275 2.09 -3.18 -2.56
CA ARG A 275 1.13 -2.45 -1.71
C ARG A 275 -0.17 -2.07 -2.42
N PHE A 276 -0.10 -1.73 -3.70
CA PHE A 276 -1.27 -1.31 -4.50
C PHE A 276 -2.18 -2.49 -4.90
N LEU A 277 -1.80 -3.73 -4.57
CA LEU A 277 -2.45 -4.95 -5.01
C LEU A 277 -2.96 -5.75 -3.80
N LYS A 278 -4.20 -6.24 -3.88
CA LYS A 278 -4.74 -7.22 -2.94
C LYS A 278 -5.46 -8.32 -3.70
N GLN A 279 -5.08 -9.57 -3.47
CA GLN A 279 -5.76 -10.70 -4.06
C GLN A 279 -7.17 -10.84 -3.46
N LEU A 280 -8.18 -10.97 -4.34
CA LEU A 280 -9.56 -11.27 -3.93
C LEU A 280 -9.86 -12.76 -4.12
N ASP A 281 -9.44 -13.31 -5.26
CA ASP A 281 -9.53 -14.74 -5.57
C ASP A 281 -8.39 -15.16 -6.52
N LYS A 282 -8.44 -16.40 -7.05
CA LYS A 282 -7.39 -16.93 -7.95
C LYS A 282 -7.20 -16.12 -9.24
N ASN A 283 -8.23 -15.42 -9.70
CA ASN A 283 -8.26 -14.72 -10.99
C ASN A 283 -8.49 -13.20 -10.87
N ASN A 284 -8.99 -12.71 -9.73
CA ASN A 284 -9.34 -11.30 -9.55
C ASN A 284 -8.51 -10.66 -8.44
N PHE A 285 -8.11 -9.42 -8.69
CA PHE A 285 -7.34 -8.62 -7.75
C PHE A 285 -7.95 -7.23 -7.60
N LYS A 286 -7.99 -6.75 -6.36
CA LYS A 286 -8.28 -5.36 -6.05
C LYS A 286 -7.01 -4.55 -6.24
N VAL A 287 -7.09 -3.52 -7.08
CA VAL A 287 -5.98 -2.62 -7.39
C VAL A 287 -6.35 -1.20 -6.98
N ILE A 288 -5.49 -0.58 -6.16
CA ILE A 288 -5.68 0.78 -5.63
C ILE A 288 -4.63 1.69 -6.27
N LEU A 289 -5.07 2.64 -7.09
CA LEU A 289 -4.21 3.58 -7.82
C LEU A 289 -4.66 5.02 -7.50
N GLY A 290 -3.89 5.70 -6.66
CA GLY A 290 -4.22 7.03 -6.15
C GLY A 290 -5.49 6.95 -5.31
N GLN A 291 -6.53 7.65 -5.75
CA GLN A 291 -7.88 7.61 -5.15
C GLN A 291 -8.82 6.62 -5.86
N THR A 292 -8.36 5.94 -6.91
CA THR A 292 -9.18 5.04 -7.72
C THR A 292 -8.97 3.61 -7.29
N THR A 293 -10.04 2.86 -7.10
CA THR A 293 -10.00 1.41 -6.89
C THR A 293 -10.64 0.71 -8.08
N VAL A 294 -9.90 -0.21 -8.70
CA VAL A 294 -10.40 -1.06 -9.79
C VAL A 294 -10.21 -2.53 -9.44
N ILE A 295 -11.03 -3.39 -10.01
CA ILE A 295 -10.87 -4.84 -9.92
C ILE A 295 -10.39 -5.31 -11.27
N LEU A 296 -9.23 -5.94 -11.30
CA LEU A 296 -8.57 -6.39 -12.52
C LEU A 296 -8.42 -7.91 -12.53
N SER A 297 -8.47 -8.50 -13.72
CA SER A 297 -8.14 -9.89 -13.96
C SER A 297 -6.65 -10.16 -13.76
N LYS A 298 -6.27 -11.42 -13.57
CA LYS A 298 -4.86 -11.84 -13.44
C LYS A 298 -3.99 -11.38 -14.60
N LEU A 299 -4.53 -11.37 -15.83
CA LEU A 299 -3.79 -10.92 -17.03
C LEU A 299 -3.55 -9.41 -17.01
N GLU A 300 -4.58 -8.61 -16.74
CA GLU A 300 -4.47 -7.16 -16.64
C GLU A 300 -3.51 -6.74 -15.52
N VAL A 301 -3.56 -7.44 -14.38
CA VAL A 301 -2.65 -7.19 -13.27
C VAL A 301 -1.22 -7.57 -13.61
N ALA A 302 -1.00 -8.68 -14.31
CA ALA A 302 0.34 -9.06 -14.76
C ALA A 302 0.94 -7.98 -15.68
N ASP A 303 0.16 -7.50 -16.66
CA ASP A 303 0.57 -6.40 -17.55
C ASP A 303 0.78 -5.09 -16.78
N LEU A 304 -0.08 -4.78 -15.80
CA LEU A 304 0.09 -3.62 -14.93
C LEU A 304 1.41 -3.71 -14.15
N CYS A 305 1.69 -4.85 -13.52
CA CYS A 305 2.93 -5.08 -12.77
C CYS A 305 4.16 -4.94 -13.67
N LEU A 306 4.12 -5.49 -14.89
CA LEU A 306 5.22 -5.33 -15.86
C LEU A 306 5.44 -3.88 -16.27
N CYS A 307 4.36 -3.11 -16.51
CA CYS A 307 4.49 -1.69 -16.80
C CYS A 307 5.04 -0.90 -15.60
N VAL A 308 4.53 -1.20 -14.40
CA VAL A 308 4.95 -0.58 -13.13
C VAL A 308 6.43 -0.85 -12.87
N ASP A 309 6.90 -2.08 -13.07
CA ASP A 309 8.29 -2.47 -12.86
C ASP A 309 9.24 -1.66 -13.74
N GLU A 310 8.95 -1.57 -15.04
CA GLU A 310 9.76 -0.79 -15.99
C GLU A 310 9.74 0.71 -15.65
N VAL A 311 8.55 1.27 -15.43
CA VAL A 311 8.40 2.71 -15.15
C VAL A 311 9.04 3.09 -13.82
N CYS A 312 8.74 2.36 -12.75
CA CYS A 312 9.22 2.67 -11.41
C CYS A 312 10.72 2.42 -11.26
N GLN A 313 11.30 1.47 -11.98
CA GLN A 313 12.75 1.30 -12.00
C GLN A 313 13.45 2.51 -12.64
N GLU A 314 12.97 2.99 -13.79
CA GLU A 314 13.53 4.21 -14.40
C GLU A 314 13.26 5.46 -13.56
N TYR A 315 12.13 5.51 -12.85
CA TYR A 315 11.80 6.56 -11.89
C TYR A 315 12.78 6.57 -10.72
N LYS A 316 13.00 5.42 -10.09
CA LYS A 316 13.98 5.21 -9.01
C LYS A 316 15.40 5.56 -9.48
N ASN A 317 15.80 5.08 -10.66
CA ASN A 317 17.10 5.37 -11.26
C ASN A 317 17.29 6.88 -11.46
N SER A 318 16.25 7.61 -11.86
CA SER A 318 16.32 9.06 -12.05
C SER A 318 16.55 9.81 -10.74
N ILE A 319 15.86 9.42 -9.67
CA ILE A 319 16.07 9.98 -8.32
C ILE A 319 17.47 9.65 -7.79
N ILE A 320 17.91 8.40 -7.91
CA ILE A 320 19.25 7.98 -7.45
C ILE A 320 20.35 8.73 -8.20
N LYS A 321 20.21 8.90 -9.52
CA LYS A 321 21.16 9.69 -10.33
C LYS A 321 21.24 11.13 -9.84
N PHE A 322 20.10 11.73 -9.54
CA PHE A 322 20.05 13.09 -8.98
C PHE A 322 20.74 13.17 -7.62
N GLU A 323 20.40 12.27 -6.70
CA GLU A 323 20.97 12.20 -5.34
C GLU A 323 22.49 12.00 -5.35
N ASN A 324 22.98 11.13 -6.23
CA ASN A 324 24.41 10.86 -6.39
C ASN A 324 25.13 12.06 -7.02
N ALA A 325 24.52 12.73 -8.01
CA ALA A 325 25.12 13.87 -8.69
C ALA A 325 25.32 15.07 -7.75
N LEU A 326 24.39 15.31 -6.82
CA LEU A 326 24.47 16.41 -5.85
C LEU A 326 24.99 15.99 -4.47
N GLU A 327 25.27 14.70 -4.27
CA GLU A 327 25.73 14.11 -3.01
C GLU A 327 24.78 14.40 -1.84
N THR A 328 23.47 14.21 -2.04
CA THR A 328 22.41 14.69 -1.15
C THR A 328 21.85 13.68 -0.14
N TRP A 329 22.26 12.41 -0.20
CA TRP A 329 21.75 11.31 0.63
C TRP A 329 21.78 11.56 2.15
N ASN A 330 22.78 12.28 2.63
CA ASN A 330 23.00 12.54 4.05
C ASN A 330 22.40 13.88 4.53
N PHE A 331 21.60 14.54 3.67
CA PHE A 331 21.00 15.82 3.99
C PHE A 331 19.48 15.72 3.99
N GLU A 332 18.85 16.42 4.93
CA GLU A 332 17.39 16.51 5.01
C GLU A 332 16.87 17.39 3.88
N PHE A 333 15.87 16.87 3.13
CA PHE A 333 15.20 17.63 2.08
C PHE A 333 14.08 18.48 2.69
N VAL A 334 14.03 19.75 2.30
CA VAL A 334 13.00 20.69 2.76
C VAL A 334 12.40 21.46 1.58
N LYS A 335 11.08 21.60 1.61
CA LYS A 335 10.31 22.46 0.71
C LYS A 335 9.82 23.68 1.47
N PHE A 336 9.95 24.88 0.91
CA PHE A 336 9.53 26.12 1.56
C PHE A 336 9.20 27.19 0.51
N SER A 337 7.99 27.76 0.61
CA SER A 337 7.47 28.71 -0.39
C SER A 337 7.60 28.13 -1.82
N GLU A 338 8.15 28.91 -2.76
CA GLU A 338 8.42 28.50 -4.15
C GLU A 338 9.78 27.79 -4.32
N SER A 339 10.55 27.63 -3.24
CA SER A 339 11.89 27.03 -3.25
C SER A 339 11.92 25.67 -2.56
N ARG A 340 13.00 24.92 -2.81
CA ARG A 340 13.26 23.62 -2.21
C ARG A 340 14.77 23.40 -2.12
N GLY A 341 15.21 22.58 -1.17
CA GLY A 341 16.64 22.42 -0.94
C GLY A 341 16.98 21.39 0.13
N PHE A 342 18.24 21.39 0.53
CA PHE A 342 18.77 20.49 1.55
C PHE A 342 19.37 21.26 2.72
N ILE A 343 19.02 20.90 3.95
CA ILE A 343 19.63 21.49 5.15
C ILE A 343 21.07 20.97 5.26
N LEU A 344 22.04 21.89 5.27
CA LEU A 344 23.46 21.55 5.41
C LEU A 344 23.89 21.49 6.88
N PHE A 345 23.55 22.53 7.63
CA PHE A 345 23.84 22.75 9.06
C PHE A 345 23.10 24.00 9.55
N SER A 346 23.21 24.32 10.83
CA SER A 346 22.56 25.51 11.42
C SER A 346 23.57 26.43 12.10
N VAL A 347 23.28 27.73 12.07
CA VAL A 347 24.10 28.79 12.68
C VAL A 347 23.22 29.74 13.48
N ARG A 348 23.79 30.47 14.45
CA ARG A 348 23.07 31.58 15.07
C ARG A 348 22.92 32.77 14.10
N GLN A 349 21.85 33.55 14.26
CA GLN A 349 21.56 34.75 13.45
C GLN A 349 22.75 35.69 13.31
N GLU A 350 23.46 35.97 14.41
CA GLU A 350 24.64 36.85 14.42
C GLU A 350 25.71 36.42 13.40
N LEU A 351 26.01 35.12 13.33
CA LEU A 351 27.02 34.60 12.40
C LEU A 351 26.53 34.68 10.95
N TRP A 352 25.24 34.42 10.73
CA TRP A 352 24.65 34.57 9.40
C TRP A 352 24.68 36.02 8.91
N ASP A 353 24.41 36.98 9.78
CA ASP A 353 24.48 38.41 9.43
C ASP A 353 25.91 38.81 9.03
N LEU A 354 26.93 38.32 9.74
CA LEU A 354 28.33 38.50 9.36
C LEU A 354 28.67 37.83 8.02
N MET A 355 28.15 36.63 7.78
CA MET A 355 28.32 35.95 6.48
C MET A 355 27.69 36.75 5.34
N GLN A 356 26.50 37.33 5.53
CA GLN A 356 25.87 38.18 4.52
C GLN A 356 26.66 39.47 4.30
N GLN A 357 27.14 40.12 5.36
CA GLN A 357 27.96 41.33 5.26
C GLN A 357 29.25 41.06 4.49
N PHE A 358 29.94 39.95 4.79
CA PHE A 358 31.13 39.55 4.05
C PHE A 358 30.84 39.32 2.57
N ALA A 359 29.77 38.57 2.25
CA ALA A 359 29.37 38.34 0.85
C ALA A 359 29.10 39.66 0.11
N ASN A 360 28.51 40.65 0.79
CA ASN A 360 28.24 41.97 0.23
C ASN A 360 29.50 42.82 0.00
N GLU A 361 30.49 42.72 0.90
CA GLU A 361 31.79 43.40 0.75
C GLU A 361 32.59 42.78 -0.41
N PHE A 362 32.57 41.46 -0.53
CA PHE A 362 33.30 40.69 -1.54
C PHE A 362 32.40 40.27 -2.73
N ASP A 363 31.55 41.17 -3.21
CA ASP A 363 30.76 40.93 -4.43
C ASP A 363 31.70 40.87 -5.66
N TYR A 364 31.48 39.94 -6.60
CA TYR A 364 32.34 39.75 -7.77
C TYR A 364 32.46 41.01 -8.65
N THR A 365 31.49 41.92 -8.58
CA THR A 365 31.50 43.20 -9.29
C THR A 365 32.40 44.26 -8.63
N LYS A 366 32.73 44.10 -7.34
CA LYS A 366 33.43 45.12 -6.53
C LYS A 366 34.94 44.93 -6.43
N GLY A 367 35.48 43.82 -6.92
CA GLY A 367 36.92 43.57 -6.86
C GLY A 367 37.35 42.26 -7.49
N LYS A 368 38.66 41.97 -7.39
CA LYS A 368 39.31 40.82 -8.07
C LYS A 368 40.06 39.87 -7.12
N SER A 369 39.89 40.04 -5.81
CA SER A 369 40.50 39.09 -4.85
C SER A 369 39.86 37.72 -5.01
N LYS A 370 40.54 36.67 -4.53
CA LYS A 370 40.03 35.29 -4.55
C LYS A 370 38.68 35.09 -3.84
N TRP A 371 38.22 36.06 -3.06
CA TRP A 371 36.95 36.05 -2.32
C TRP A 371 35.84 36.85 -3.01
N HIS A 372 36.16 37.60 -4.07
CA HIS A 372 35.15 38.31 -4.89
C HIS A 372 34.40 37.33 -5.79
N LEU A 373 33.63 36.44 -5.17
CA LEU A 373 32.91 35.31 -5.77
C LEU A 373 31.43 35.30 -5.40
N PHE A 374 30.93 36.38 -4.78
CA PHE A 374 29.55 36.48 -4.34
C PHE A 374 28.75 37.42 -5.22
N HIS A 375 27.44 37.21 -5.28
CA HIS A 375 26.50 38.14 -5.89
C HIS A 375 25.33 38.41 -4.95
N ARG A 376 24.89 39.66 -4.88
CA ARG A 376 23.72 40.03 -4.07
C ARG A 376 22.41 39.65 -4.77
N GLU A 377 21.64 38.77 -4.14
CA GLU A 377 20.26 38.47 -4.52
C GLU A 377 19.38 38.32 -3.28
N GLY A 378 18.89 39.46 -2.76
CA GLY A 378 18.05 39.49 -1.56
C GLY A 378 18.76 38.99 -0.29
N ILE A 379 18.18 37.96 0.33
CA ILE A 379 18.67 37.31 1.56
C ILE A 379 19.56 36.08 1.27
N LEU A 380 19.80 35.77 0.00
CA LEU A 380 20.53 34.59 -0.44
C LEU A 380 22.02 34.91 -0.62
N ILE A 381 22.89 33.96 -0.28
CA ILE A 381 24.29 34.01 -0.70
C ILE A 381 24.43 33.19 -1.98
N ARG A 382 24.59 33.89 -3.11
CA ARG A 382 24.88 33.30 -4.42
C ARG A 382 26.39 33.27 -4.65
N VAL A 383 26.93 32.08 -4.93
CA VAL A 383 28.35 31.92 -5.29
C VAL A 383 28.48 31.88 -6.81
N SER A 384 29.08 32.92 -7.38
CA SER A 384 29.21 33.13 -8.82
C SER A 384 30.45 33.94 -9.16
N ARG A 385 31.10 33.60 -10.28
CA ARG A 385 32.17 34.43 -10.88
C ARG A 385 31.64 35.32 -12.03
N GLY A 386 30.33 35.57 -12.09
CA GLY A 386 29.68 36.37 -13.13
C GLY A 386 29.51 35.68 -14.49
N ILE A 387 30.20 34.56 -14.74
CA ILE A 387 30.06 33.74 -15.95
C ILE A 387 29.13 32.54 -15.68
N ARG A 388 29.22 31.95 -14.48
CA ARG A 388 28.46 30.78 -14.05
C ARG A 388 28.21 30.82 -12.55
N ASP A 389 27.05 30.33 -12.16
CA ASP A 389 26.71 30.13 -10.76
C ASP A 389 27.12 28.74 -10.32
N HIS A 390 27.72 28.68 -9.13
CA HIS A 390 28.22 27.44 -8.54
C HIS A 390 27.23 26.87 -7.52
N THR A 391 26.63 27.72 -6.68
CA THR A 391 25.65 27.31 -5.65
C THR A 391 24.85 28.48 -5.12
N PHE A 392 23.70 28.17 -4.54
CA PHE A 392 22.73 29.08 -3.95
C PHE A 392 22.48 28.66 -2.50
N ILE A 393 22.76 29.57 -1.55
CA ILE A 393 22.68 29.29 -0.12
C ILE A 393 21.58 30.13 0.51
N PHE A 394 20.56 29.45 1.01
CA PHE A 394 19.35 30.07 1.54
C PHE A 394 19.28 29.95 3.07
N PRO A 395 19.00 31.05 3.80
CA PRO A 395 18.74 31.00 5.23
C PRO A 395 17.26 30.70 5.52
N LYS A 396 16.98 29.71 6.35
CA LYS A 396 15.63 29.46 6.87
C LYS A 396 15.64 29.52 8.39
N LEU A 397 14.81 30.40 8.95
CA LEU A 397 14.55 30.42 10.39
C LEU A 397 13.77 29.16 10.78
N ASP A 398 14.27 28.46 11.80
CA ASP A 398 13.55 27.33 12.37
C ASP A 398 12.39 27.86 13.23
N ARG A 399 11.15 27.72 12.74
CA ARG A 399 9.95 28.15 13.50
C ARG A 399 9.43 27.04 14.42
N ASP A 400 9.80 25.79 14.20
CA ASP A 400 9.27 24.66 14.97
C ASP A 400 10.03 24.45 16.30
N LEU A 401 11.26 24.96 16.40
CA LEU A 401 12.04 25.03 17.65
C LEU A 401 11.82 26.32 18.47
N SER A 402 10.84 27.16 18.10
CA SER A 402 10.60 28.51 18.62
C SER A 402 10.24 28.62 20.12
N LEU A 403 10.13 27.51 20.85
CA LEU A 403 9.98 27.51 22.31
C LEU A 403 11.32 27.63 23.05
N LEU A 404 12.46 27.50 22.36
CA LEU A 404 13.78 27.75 22.92
C LEU A 404 14.33 29.06 22.34
N SER A 405 14.82 29.94 23.22
CA SER A 405 15.30 31.30 22.97
C SER A 405 16.56 31.43 22.09
N ASN A 406 16.86 30.45 21.23
CA ASN A 406 18.03 30.45 20.38
C ASN A 406 17.64 30.74 18.93
N ASN A 407 17.89 31.97 18.47
CA ASN A 407 17.76 32.42 17.08
C ASN A 407 18.68 31.63 16.13
N GLN A 408 18.35 30.37 15.84
CA GLN A 408 19.07 29.50 14.90
C GLN A 408 18.48 29.61 13.49
N ILE A 409 19.37 29.67 12.51
CA ILE A 409 19.09 29.68 11.09
C ILE A 409 19.64 28.39 10.49
N ASN A 410 18.77 27.64 9.83
CA ASN A 410 19.13 26.49 9.01
C ASN A 410 19.71 27.00 7.68
N ILE A 411 20.93 26.59 7.37
CA ILE A 411 21.62 26.91 6.12
C ILE A 411 21.25 25.85 5.09
N ILE A 412 20.57 26.28 4.03
CA ILE A 412 20.00 25.39 3.01
C ILE A 412 20.76 25.53 1.70
N TYR A 413 21.10 24.38 1.09
CA TYR A 413 21.49 24.29 -0.32
C TYR A 413 20.23 24.34 -1.19
N GLU A 414 20.01 25.42 -1.92
CA GLU A 414 18.82 25.61 -2.74
C GLU A 414 18.93 24.88 -4.09
N LEU A 415 17.85 24.21 -4.49
CA LEU A 415 17.70 23.61 -5.81
C LEU A 415 17.04 24.60 -6.77
N ASN A 416 17.79 25.04 -7.78
CA ASN A 416 17.30 25.94 -8.83
C ASN A 416 17.50 25.33 -10.23
N ASN A 417 16.91 25.96 -11.26
CA ASN A 417 16.95 25.59 -12.68
C ASN A 417 18.38 25.33 -13.21
N ILE A 418 19.38 25.99 -12.66
CA ILE A 418 20.80 25.80 -13.01
C ILE A 418 21.29 24.39 -12.61
N ASN A 419 20.87 23.91 -11.43
CA ASN A 419 21.20 22.56 -10.98
C ASN A 419 20.59 21.54 -11.95
N PHE A 420 19.35 21.75 -12.41
CA PHE A 420 18.67 20.87 -13.36
C PHE A 420 19.32 20.84 -14.75
N GLN A 421 19.67 22.02 -15.31
CA GLN A 421 20.36 22.12 -16.60
C GLN A 421 21.76 21.46 -16.59
N SER A 422 22.46 21.50 -15.45
CA SER A 422 23.76 20.87 -15.29
C SER A 422 23.70 19.34 -15.30
N ILE A 423 22.64 18.76 -14.73
CA ILE A 423 22.40 17.31 -14.69
C ILE A 423 21.93 16.78 -16.06
N GLU A 424 21.10 17.55 -16.78
CA GLU A 424 20.50 17.18 -18.08
C GLU A 424 21.51 16.97 -19.22
N THR A 425 22.69 17.59 -19.16
CA THR A 425 23.62 17.68 -20.31
C THR A 425 25.02 17.11 -20.05
N GLY A 426 25.25 16.50 -18.89
CA GLY A 426 26.56 16.05 -18.44
C GLY A 426 26.97 14.66 -18.92
N LYS A 427 27.91 14.57 -19.86
CA LYS A 427 28.84 13.42 -19.85
C LYS A 427 29.71 13.56 -18.59
N LEU A 428 29.84 12.49 -17.81
CA LEU A 428 30.72 12.38 -16.65
C LEU A 428 32.19 12.54 -17.09
N THR A 429 32.65 13.77 -17.29
CA THR A 429 34.07 14.05 -17.53
C THR A 429 34.67 14.63 -16.27
N LEU A 430 35.62 13.86 -15.73
CA LEU A 430 36.72 14.19 -14.81
C LEU A 430 36.51 15.42 -13.91
N TRP A 431 36.39 15.12 -12.62
CA TRP A 431 36.12 15.95 -11.44
C TRP A 431 36.97 17.22 -11.19
N GLN A 432 37.79 17.68 -12.14
CA GLN A 432 38.87 18.64 -11.86
C GLN A 432 38.83 19.93 -12.70
N GLN A 433 37.70 20.63 -12.81
CA GLN A 433 37.76 22.02 -13.32
C GLN A 433 37.08 23.16 -12.51
N ASP A 434 36.23 22.96 -11.46
CA ASP A 434 36.00 23.89 -10.29
C ASP A 434 34.65 23.77 -9.48
N ILE A 435 33.72 22.83 -9.62
CA ILE A 435 33.65 21.41 -9.17
C ILE A 435 32.19 20.97 -9.49
N GLY A 436 32.00 19.72 -9.91
CA GLY A 436 30.72 19.15 -10.39
C GLY A 436 30.50 19.33 -11.90
N VAL A 437 29.48 18.67 -12.48
CA VAL A 437 29.20 18.78 -13.93
C VAL A 437 28.99 20.27 -14.29
N ARG A 438 29.81 20.78 -15.22
CA ARG A 438 29.84 22.21 -15.64
C ARG A 438 30.20 23.24 -14.55
N GLY A 439 30.63 22.81 -13.35
CA GLY A 439 31.07 23.67 -12.26
C GLY A 439 30.05 23.89 -11.13
N THR A 440 28.92 23.18 -11.14
CA THR A 440 27.90 23.23 -10.06
C THR A 440 28.38 22.50 -8.81
N TRP A 441 28.48 23.18 -7.67
CA TRP A 441 28.92 22.57 -6.42
C TRP A 441 27.89 21.60 -5.86
N THR A 442 28.33 20.43 -5.38
CA THR A 442 27.48 19.47 -4.68
C THR A 442 27.08 19.99 -3.29
N ALA A 443 26.02 19.43 -2.69
CA ALA A 443 25.61 19.79 -1.33
C ALA A 443 26.72 19.48 -0.32
N ARG A 444 27.38 18.31 -0.46
CA ARG A 444 28.52 17.91 0.37
C ARG A 444 29.71 18.86 0.22
N TYR A 445 30.09 19.20 -1.02
CA TYR A 445 31.19 20.14 -1.24
C TYR A 445 30.85 21.52 -0.68
N THR A 446 29.63 22.01 -0.91
CA THR A 446 29.17 23.31 -0.40
C THR A 446 29.28 23.35 1.12
N LYS A 447 28.78 22.33 1.84
CA LYS A 447 28.93 22.23 3.30
C LYS A 447 30.41 22.25 3.73
N LYS A 448 31.25 21.44 3.08
CA LYS A 448 32.69 21.38 3.40
C LYS A 448 33.36 22.73 3.20
N TRP A 449 33.13 23.38 2.07
CA TRP A 449 33.68 24.70 1.76
C TRP A 449 33.19 25.77 2.73
N LEU A 450 31.92 25.73 3.12
CA LEU A 450 31.36 26.65 4.10
C LEU A 450 32.05 26.52 5.47
N LEU A 451 32.18 25.30 5.97
CA LEU A 451 32.74 25.03 7.29
C LEU A 451 34.26 25.19 7.36
N GLU A 452 34.99 24.76 6.32
CA GLU A 452 36.47 24.75 6.34
C GLU A 452 37.11 26.02 5.78
N LYS A 453 36.39 26.78 4.93
CA LYS A 453 36.97 27.94 4.23
C LYS A 453 36.19 29.22 4.50
N TYR A 454 34.89 29.24 4.21
CA TYR A 454 34.13 30.49 4.22
C TYR A 454 33.90 31.04 5.62
N ILE A 455 33.26 30.26 6.49
CA ILE A 455 32.94 30.69 7.86
C ILE A 455 34.20 31.05 8.65
N PRO A 456 35.29 30.25 8.65
CA PRO A 456 36.54 30.64 9.29
C PRO A 456 37.10 31.96 8.74
N LYS A 457 36.98 32.20 7.43
CA LYS A 457 37.46 33.46 6.85
C LYS A 457 36.61 34.67 7.28
N VAL A 458 35.30 34.51 7.34
CA VAL A 458 34.36 35.53 7.83
C VAL A 458 34.69 35.87 9.28
N ILE A 459 34.85 34.85 10.13
CA ILE A 459 35.21 35.02 11.54
C ILE A 459 36.53 35.78 11.65
N ASN A 460 37.61 35.32 11.01
CA ASN A 460 38.91 35.98 11.11
C ASN A 460 38.87 37.44 10.63
N TYR A 461 38.17 37.71 9.53
CA TYR A 461 38.06 39.07 8.98
C TYR A 461 37.36 40.05 9.93
N TYR A 462 36.35 39.60 10.66
CA TYR A 462 35.63 40.45 11.61
C TYR A 462 36.21 40.40 13.02
N SER A 463 36.85 39.32 13.46
CA SER A 463 37.59 39.26 14.73
C SER A 463 38.71 40.29 14.75
N ASP A 464 39.45 40.43 13.65
CA ASP A 464 40.49 41.45 13.46
C ASP A 464 39.94 42.89 13.55
N LYS A 465 38.64 43.08 13.30
CA LYS A 465 37.96 44.40 13.26
C LYS A 465 37.10 44.71 14.48
N SER A 466 36.66 43.73 15.27
CA SER A 466 35.52 43.90 16.20
C SER A 466 35.64 43.25 17.58
N GLN A 467 36.84 42.81 18.03
CA GLN A 467 37.06 42.23 19.37
C GLN A 467 36.13 41.03 19.71
N LEU A 468 35.65 40.30 18.71
CA LEU A 468 34.85 39.08 18.92
C LEU A 468 35.76 37.85 19.09
N SER A 469 35.42 36.95 20.01
CA SER A 469 36.15 35.71 20.24
C SER A 469 35.85 34.68 19.15
N GLU A 470 36.90 34.21 18.47
CA GLU A 470 36.83 33.17 17.42
C GLU A 470 36.21 31.86 17.95
N ALA A 471 36.58 31.46 19.18
CA ALA A 471 36.06 30.26 19.82
C ALA A 471 34.55 30.36 20.13
N GLU A 472 34.07 31.54 20.51
CA GLU A 472 32.64 31.77 20.76
C GLU A 472 31.81 31.75 19.48
N LEU A 473 32.36 32.19 18.34
CA LEU A 473 31.66 32.16 17.05
C LEU A 473 31.63 30.75 16.44
N LEU A 474 32.70 29.97 16.60
CA LEU A 474 32.72 28.57 16.15
C LEU A 474 31.77 27.68 16.98
N ALA A 475 31.63 27.93 18.29
CA ALA A 475 30.67 27.24 19.14
C ALA A 475 29.19 27.50 18.76
N LYS A 476 28.91 28.46 17.88
CA LYS A 476 27.57 28.81 17.39
C LYS A 476 27.13 28.02 16.15
N ILE A 477 27.97 27.09 15.66
CA ILE A 477 27.63 26.19 14.55
C ILE A 477 27.08 24.89 15.13
N THR A 478 25.83 24.56 14.81
CA THR A 478 25.25 23.25 15.09
C THR A 478 25.37 22.40 13.84
N ASN A 479 26.31 21.45 13.88
CA ASN A 479 26.50 20.52 12.78
C ASN A 479 25.66 19.25 13.02
N TYR A 480 24.81 18.90 12.07
CA TYR A 480 24.21 17.58 12.01
C TYR A 480 25.29 16.60 11.53
N THR A 481 26.02 16.01 12.46
CA THR A 481 27.00 14.95 12.15
C THR A 481 26.27 13.63 11.92
N SER A 482 26.02 13.30 10.67
CA SER A 482 26.04 11.90 10.22
C SER A 482 27.44 11.62 9.67
N ASN A 483 28.45 11.61 10.54
CA ASN A 483 29.79 11.15 10.16
C ASN A 483 29.80 9.61 10.19
N ARG A 484 29.06 9.03 9.25
CA ARG A 484 29.03 7.59 9.05
C ARG A 484 30.09 7.22 8.02
N MET A 485 30.99 6.33 8.41
CA MET A 485 31.99 5.73 7.53
C MET A 485 31.29 5.01 6.38
N LEU A 486 31.82 5.09 5.15
CA LEU A 486 31.24 4.38 4.00
C LEU A 486 31.27 2.87 4.25
N ILE A 487 30.24 2.15 3.81
CA ILE A 487 30.13 0.70 4.07
C ILE A 487 31.35 -0.06 3.54
N GLN A 488 31.95 0.38 2.43
CA GLN A 488 33.15 -0.25 1.88
C GLN A 488 34.37 -0.12 2.80
N GLU A 489 34.47 1.01 3.52
CA GLU A 489 35.57 1.36 4.44
C GLU A 489 35.41 0.71 5.82
N VAL A 490 34.33 -0.04 6.06
CA VAL A 490 34.11 -0.72 7.33
C VAL A 490 35.09 -1.90 7.48
N ASP A 491 36.01 -1.74 8.43
CA ASP A 491 37.02 -2.75 8.81
C ASP A 491 36.72 -3.43 10.16
N ASN A 492 35.76 -2.92 10.92
CA ASN A 492 35.33 -3.51 12.19
C ASN A 492 33.83 -3.85 12.13
N ILE A 493 33.48 -5.07 12.54
CA ILE A 493 32.11 -5.60 12.54
C ILE A 493 31.11 -4.68 13.28
N ILE A 494 31.51 -4.03 14.37
CA ILE A 494 30.64 -3.13 15.15
C ILE A 494 30.16 -1.95 14.29
N ASN A 495 30.96 -1.50 13.33
CA ASN A 495 30.61 -0.40 12.44
C ASN A 495 29.57 -0.79 11.37
N LEU A 496 29.16 -2.07 11.29
CA LEU A 496 28.00 -2.49 10.51
C LEU A 496 26.66 -2.22 11.23
N ALA A 497 26.66 -2.06 12.56
CA ALA A 497 25.43 -1.90 13.35
C ALA A 497 24.54 -0.74 12.88
N PRO A 498 25.06 0.46 12.52
CA PRO A 498 24.22 1.52 11.96
C PRO A 498 23.45 1.10 10.70
N TYR A 499 24.04 0.24 9.86
CA TYR A 499 23.44 -0.22 8.59
C TYR A 499 22.31 -1.20 8.83
N LEU A 500 22.51 -2.08 9.79
CA LEU A 500 21.46 -2.96 10.25
C LEU A 500 20.33 -2.20 10.93
N ARG A 501 20.61 -1.14 11.68
CA ARG A 501 19.59 -0.30 12.32
C ARG A 501 18.72 0.46 11.31
N ASP A 502 19.28 0.91 10.19
CA ASP A 502 18.50 1.49 9.08
C ASP A 502 17.53 0.45 8.51
N ILE A 503 18.05 -0.75 8.21
CA ILE A 503 17.25 -1.86 7.67
C ILE A 503 16.17 -2.26 8.67
N GLN A 504 16.51 -2.42 9.94
CA GLN A 504 15.58 -2.75 11.02
C GLN A 504 14.48 -1.70 11.14
N SER A 505 14.83 -0.41 11.08
CA SER A 505 13.87 0.69 11.09
C SER A 505 12.92 0.63 9.91
N TRP A 506 13.43 0.28 8.72
CA TRP A 506 12.63 0.10 7.52
C TRP A 506 11.71 -1.12 7.60
N LEU A 507 12.24 -2.28 7.96
CA LEU A 507 11.49 -3.54 8.14
C LEU A 507 10.36 -3.40 9.16
N HIS A 508 10.57 -2.59 10.21
CA HIS A 508 9.53 -2.32 11.20
C HIS A 508 8.32 -1.55 10.64
N LEU A 509 8.53 -0.72 9.61
CA LEU A 509 7.45 -0.01 8.93
C LEU A 509 6.90 -0.75 7.70
N TYR A 510 7.72 -1.60 7.09
CA TYR A 510 7.36 -2.36 5.91
C TYR A 510 6.34 -3.43 6.30
N VAL A 511 5.12 -3.37 5.75
CA VAL A 511 4.02 -4.25 6.18
C VAL A 511 3.86 -5.44 5.22
N GLU A 512 4.26 -5.26 3.97
CA GLU A 512 4.13 -6.22 2.88
C GLU A 512 5.16 -7.36 2.98
N ASN A 513 4.99 -8.40 2.18
CA ASN A 513 6.03 -9.42 2.03
C ASN A 513 7.24 -8.87 1.27
N ILE A 514 8.41 -9.46 1.52
CA ILE A 514 9.68 -9.10 0.90
C ILE A 514 10.13 -10.28 0.03
N ALA A 515 10.60 -10.00 -1.18
CA ALA A 515 11.17 -11.04 -2.04
C ALA A 515 12.35 -11.73 -1.34
N ALA A 516 12.30 -13.06 -1.24
CA ALA A 516 13.32 -13.84 -0.55
C ALA A 516 14.69 -13.67 -1.22
N SER A 517 14.73 -13.42 -2.54
CA SER A 517 15.96 -13.13 -3.29
C SER A 517 16.77 -11.96 -2.71
N LEU A 518 16.11 -10.96 -2.11
CA LEU A 518 16.78 -9.82 -1.47
C LEU A 518 17.39 -10.19 -0.11
N LEU A 519 16.82 -11.18 0.57
CA LEU A 519 17.20 -11.59 1.93
C LEU A 519 18.14 -12.79 1.97
N LYS A 520 18.12 -13.69 0.97
CA LYS A 520 18.93 -14.91 0.90
C LYS A 520 20.44 -14.65 1.14
N PRO A 521 21.11 -13.75 0.39
CA PRO A 521 22.54 -13.50 0.59
C PRO A 521 22.80 -12.89 1.98
N TYR A 522 21.91 -12.00 2.42
CA TYR A 522 22.00 -11.31 3.70
C TYR A 522 21.93 -12.28 4.88
N TYR A 523 20.92 -13.15 4.92
CA TYR A 523 20.77 -14.15 5.99
C TYR A 523 21.97 -15.09 6.02
N GLN A 524 22.39 -15.59 4.85
CA GLN A 524 23.51 -16.52 4.78
C GLN A 524 24.83 -15.89 5.25
N ALA A 525 25.15 -14.68 4.77
CA ALA A 525 26.39 -14.00 5.13
C ALA A 525 26.42 -13.62 6.61
N TYR A 526 25.32 -13.11 7.16
CA TYR A 526 25.26 -12.69 8.57
C TYR A 526 25.22 -13.87 9.54
N THR A 527 24.49 -14.94 9.23
CA THR A 527 24.54 -16.18 10.04
C THR A 527 25.96 -16.73 10.07
N ASN A 528 26.67 -16.75 8.93
CA ASN A 528 28.08 -17.16 8.88
C ASN A 528 29.03 -16.21 9.61
N LEU A 529 28.72 -14.92 9.65
CA LEU A 529 29.52 -13.92 10.35
C LEU A 529 29.42 -14.09 11.87
N VAL A 530 28.21 -14.33 12.38
CA VAL A 530 27.95 -14.42 13.83
C VAL A 530 28.15 -15.82 14.42
N ARG A 531 28.38 -16.85 13.57
CA ARG A 531 28.50 -18.25 14.00
C ARG A 531 29.58 -18.48 15.07
N ASN A 532 30.71 -17.80 14.95
CA ASN A 532 31.85 -17.95 15.86
C ASN A 532 31.82 -16.94 17.03
N THR A 533 30.62 -16.59 17.49
CA THR A 533 30.47 -15.77 18.70
C THR A 533 30.72 -16.62 19.94
N ASP A 534 31.42 -16.04 20.91
CA ASP A 534 31.60 -16.61 22.24
C ASP A 534 30.23 -17.05 22.84
N SER A 535 30.15 -18.30 23.27
CA SER A 535 28.91 -18.88 23.82
C SER A 535 28.44 -18.23 25.13
N SER A 536 29.31 -17.43 25.77
CA SER A 536 29.00 -16.62 26.94
C SER A 536 28.33 -15.26 26.64
N ILE A 537 27.86 -15.05 25.40
CA ILE A 537 27.13 -13.84 25.02
C ILE A 537 25.98 -13.52 25.99
N THR A 538 25.89 -12.25 26.38
CA THR A 538 24.83 -11.75 27.25
C THR A 538 23.52 -11.54 26.48
N GLY A 539 22.38 -11.68 27.15
CA GLY A 539 21.07 -11.48 26.52
C GLY A 539 20.64 -12.62 25.59
N ILE A 540 21.05 -13.86 25.86
CA ILE A 540 20.62 -15.03 25.07
C ILE A 540 19.09 -15.19 25.06
N ASP A 541 18.42 -14.78 26.13
CA ASP A 541 16.97 -14.71 26.26
C ASP A 541 16.33 -13.76 25.23
N TYR A 542 16.96 -12.62 24.94
CA TYR A 542 16.51 -11.71 23.88
C TYR A 542 16.64 -12.34 22.49
N ILE A 543 17.76 -13.01 22.21
CA ILE A 543 18.00 -13.70 20.92
C ILE A 543 16.94 -14.79 20.71
N ILE A 544 16.80 -15.70 21.69
CA ILE A 544 15.83 -16.79 21.63
C ILE A 544 14.39 -16.26 21.58
N GLY A 545 14.08 -15.19 22.33
CA GLY A 545 12.77 -14.58 22.33
C GLY A 545 12.34 -14.06 20.95
N ASN A 546 13.28 -13.52 20.16
CA ASN A 546 13.02 -13.11 18.78
C ASN A 546 12.95 -14.31 17.83
N LEU A 547 13.83 -15.31 17.96
CA LEU A 547 13.79 -16.54 17.15
C LEU A 547 12.44 -17.27 17.29
N ARG A 548 11.92 -17.37 18.52
CA ARG A 548 10.61 -17.97 18.78
C ARG A 548 9.47 -17.27 18.04
N LYS A 549 9.53 -15.95 17.90
CA LYS A 549 8.49 -15.20 17.16
C LYS A 549 8.52 -15.50 15.66
N VAL A 550 9.71 -15.78 15.12
CA VAL A 550 9.89 -16.23 13.73
C VAL A 550 9.35 -17.65 13.57
N GLU A 551 9.69 -18.58 14.47
CA GLU A 551 9.24 -19.97 14.42
C GLU A 551 7.73 -20.12 14.61
N TRP A 552 7.14 -19.42 15.60
CA TRP A 552 5.71 -19.53 15.96
C TRP A 552 4.77 -19.22 14.78
N LYS A 553 5.14 -18.28 13.92
CA LYS A 553 4.33 -17.93 12.74
C LYS A 553 4.43 -18.95 11.61
N ASN A 554 5.53 -19.71 11.56
CA ASN A 554 5.76 -20.67 10.48
C ASN A 554 5.06 -22.02 10.72
N THR A 555 4.62 -22.32 11.95
CA THR A 555 4.07 -23.63 12.36
C THR A 555 2.59 -23.59 12.78
N GLN A 556 1.77 -22.70 12.21
CA GLN A 556 0.33 -22.62 12.55
C GLN A 556 -0.48 -23.92 12.33
N GLU A 557 0.11 -24.99 11.77
CA GLU A 557 -0.58 -26.28 11.58
C GLU A 557 -0.04 -27.50 12.37
N GLU A 558 0.98 -27.40 13.22
CA GLU A 558 1.46 -28.61 13.95
C GLU A 558 1.72 -28.41 15.46
N ASN A 559 0.81 -29.00 16.25
CA ASN A 559 1.00 -29.63 17.56
C ASN A 559 1.80 -28.89 18.65
N TYR A 560 1.04 -28.30 19.58
CA TYR A 560 1.44 -27.65 20.83
C TYR A 560 2.22 -28.51 21.87
N SER A 561 2.65 -29.74 21.57
CA SER A 561 3.05 -30.70 22.61
C SER A 561 4.55 -30.92 22.83
N ASN A 562 5.47 -30.47 21.97
CA ASN A 562 6.88 -30.90 22.04
C ASN A 562 7.92 -29.86 22.52
N PHE A 563 7.60 -28.58 22.73
CA PHE A 563 8.60 -27.62 23.20
C PHE A 563 8.70 -27.56 24.73
N LYS A 564 9.16 -28.66 25.36
CA LYS A 564 9.38 -28.76 26.82
C LYS A 564 10.84 -28.81 27.27
N ASP A 565 11.82 -28.66 26.39
CA ASP A 565 13.25 -28.62 26.77
C ASP A 565 13.79 -27.19 26.90
N TRP A 566 13.27 -26.44 27.88
CA TRP A 566 13.68 -25.07 28.18
C TRP A 566 14.97 -24.96 28.99
N LYS A 567 15.61 -26.09 29.34
CA LYS A 567 16.85 -26.13 30.13
C LYS A 567 18.13 -26.01 29.31
N ASN A 568 18.05 -26.06 27.97
CA ASN A 568 19.22 -26.04 27.08
C ASN A 568 19.21 -24.85 26.10
N LEU A 569 18.83 -23.65 26.57
CA LEU A 569 18.94 -22.40 25.78
C LEU A 569 20.41 -21.99 25.66
N THR A 570 21.08 -22.52 24.65
CA THR A 570 22.50 -22.24 24.36
C THR A 570 22.62 -21.38 23.11
N PHE A 571 23.74 -20.66 22.98
CA PHE A 571 24.04 -19.93 21.75
C PHE A 571 24.14 -20.88 20.54
N LYS A 572 24.59 -22.12 20.74
CA LYS A 572 24.60 -23.16 19.70
C LYS A 572 23.20 -23.39 19.13
N TYR A 573 22.21 -23.55 20.01
CA TYR A 573 20.81 -23.69 19.58
C TYR A 573 20.32 -22.47 18.79
N ALA A 574 20.68 -21.25 19.19
CA ALA A 574 20.34 -20.05 18.43
C ALA A 574 20.94 -20.05 17.00
N ILE A 575 22.18 -20.53 16.85
CA ILE A 575 22.82 -20.68 15.54
C ILE A 575 22.12 -21.77 14.70
N ASP A 576 21.77 -22.91 15.31
CA ASP A 576 21.05 -23.99 14.63
C ASP A 576 19.69 -23.48 14.08
N CYS A 577 18.94 -22.70 14.87
CA CYS A 577 17.72 -22.03 14.42
C CYS A 577 17.97 -21.06 13.26
N LEU A 578 19.05 -20.26 13.31
CA LEU A 578 19.41 -19.36 12.21
C LEU A 578 19.76 -20.13 10.92
N ASP A 579 20.40 -21.30 11.03
CA ASP A 579 20.67 -22.18 9.89
C ASP A 579 19.40 -22.76 9.29
N GLU A 580 18.44 -23.16 10.12
CA GLU A 580 17.11 -23.57 9.66
C GLU A 580 16.40 -22.43 8.92
N GLN A 581 16.51 -21.19 9.40
CA GLN A 581 15.96 -20.03 8.69
C GLN A 581 16.66 -19.77 7.35
N VAL A 582 17.98 -19.94 7.27
CA VAL A 582 18.72 -19.87 5.99
C VAL A 582 18.27 -20.97 5.04
N ALA A 583 18.11 -22.20 5.51
CA ALA A 583 17.63 -23.32 4.71
C ALA A 583 16.20 -23.10 4.22
N ARG A 584 15.31 -22.59 5.08
CA ARG A 584 13.92 -22.27 4.72
C ARG A 584 13.87 -21.18 3.66
N ILE A 585 14.50 -20.02 3.91
CA ILE A 585 14.39 -18.88 2.98
C ILE A 585 14.94 -19.23 1.59
N ASN A 586 15.94 -20.10 1.50
CA ASN A 586 16.45 -20.59 0.22
C ASN A 586 15.39 -21.33 -0.62
N ASN A 587 14.41 -21.96 0.04
CA ASN A 587 13.32 -22.71 -0.58
C ASN A 587 12.00 -21.93 -0.67
N THR A 588 11.97 -20.65 -0.30
CA THR A 588 10.78 -19.79 -0.46
C THR A 588 11.04 -18.67 -1.46
N GLU A 589 9.94 -18.14 -2.01
CA GLU A 589 9.92 -17.02 -2.95
C GLU A 589 9.88 -15.66 -2.25
N TYR A 590 9.22 -15.61 -1.08
CA TYR A 590 9.06 -14.40 -0.26
C TYR A 590 9.18 -14.70 1.23
N GLU A 591 9.30 -13.64 2.01
CA GLU A 591 9.41 -13.64 3.47
C GLU A 591 8.50 -12.55 4.05
N ASN A 592 7.91 -12.82 5.20
CA ASN A 592 7.17 -11.80 5.93
C ASN A 592 8.13 -10.75 6.53
N SER A 593 7.85 -9.46 6.35
CA SER A 593 8.72 -8.38 6.84
C SER A 593 9.00 -8.42 8.35
N PHE A 594 8.03 -8.85 9.17
CA PHE A 594 8.22 -8.99 10.61
C PHE A 594 9.24 -10.08 10.96
N ASN A 595 9.27 -11.18 10.19
CA ASN A 595 10.30 -12.22 10.37
C ASN A 595 11.68 -11.64 10.08
N ALA A 596 11.80 -10.87 9.00
CA ALA A 596 13.04 -10.17 8.68
C ALA A 596 13.45 -9.16 9.76
N ASP A 597 12.51 -8.39 10.32
CA ASP A 597 12.78 -7.47 11.44
C ASP A 597 13.36 -8.22 12.65
N PHE A 598 12.75 -9.34 13.06
CA PHE A 598 13.24 -10.14 14.18
C PHE A 598 14.63 -10.72 13.93
N ILE A 599 14.90 -11.25 12.73
CA ILE A 599 16.22 -11.77 12.35
C ILE A 599 17.27 -10.65 12.35
N THR A 600 16.96 -9.48 11.79
CA THR A 600 17.86 -8.32 11.81
C THR A 600 18.14 -7.85 13.24
N ARG A 601 17.15 -7.84 14.14
CA ARG A 601 17.35 -7.52 15.57
C ARG A 601 18.30 -8.49 16.26
N ILE A 602 18.23 -9.78 15.92
CA ILE A 602 19.16 -10.79 16.44
C ILE A 602 20.57 -10.50 15.98
N PHE A 603 20.78 -10.23 14.69
CA PHE A 603 22.11 -9.89 14.16
C PHE A 603 22.69 -8.62 14.81
N ILE A 604 21.88 -7.56 14.97
CA ILE A 604 22.29 -6.35 15.70
C ILE A 604 22.74 -6.70 17.11
N TRP A 605 21.94 -7.46 17.85
CA TRP A 605 22.25 -7.81 19.23
C TRP A 605 23.56 -8.59 19.35
N ILE A 606 23.76 -9.59 18.48
CA ILE A 606 24.99 -10.39 18.49
C ILE A 606 26.20 -9.54 18.13
N ILE A 607 26.10 -8.64 17.15
CA ILE A 607 27.20 -7.75 16.74
C ILE A 607 27.56 -6.75 17.84
N GLU A 608 26.58 -6.22 18.57
CA GLU A 608 26.82 -5.22 19.61
C GLU A 608 27.29 -5.83 20.94
N ASN A 609 26.87 -7.06 21.27
CA ASN A 609 27.08 -7.65 22.59
C ASN A 609 27.94 -8.94 22.56
N GLY A 610 28.22 -9.49 21.39
CA GLY A 610 28.99 -10.71 21.20
C GLY A 610 30.47 -10.47 20.99
N LYS A 611 31.31 -11.38 21.51
CA LYS A 611 32.72 -11.47 21.11
C LYS A 611 32.83 -12.38 19.89
N ILE A 612 32.92 -11.78 18.71
CA ILE A 612 32.85 -12.50 17.42
C ILE A 612 34.26 -12.69 16.86
N SER A 613 34.65 -13.94 16.60
CA SER A 613 35.86 -14.24 15.83
C SER A 613 35.53 -14.34 14.34
N PHE A 614 35.98 -13.37 13.54
CA PHE A 614 35.69 -13.32 12.11
C PHE A 614 36.96 -13.12 11.27
N SER A 615 36.91 -13.62 10.04
CA SER A 615 37.89 -13.34 8.99
C SER A 615 37.50 -12.09 8.19
N GLN A 616 38.48 -11.42 7.58
CA GLN A 616 38.20 -10.30 6.67
C GLN A 616 37.31 -10.73 5.48
N ALA A 617 37.44 -11.98 5.02
CA ALA A 617 36.60 -12.54 3.97
C ALA A 617 35.12 -12.60 4.39
N GLN A 618 34.81 -13.04 5.61
CA GLN A 618 33.44 -13.03 6.14
C GLN A 618 32.89 -11.61 6.27
N LEU A 619 33.71 -10.67 6.74
CA LEU A 619 33.30 -9.26 6.83
C LEU A 619 33.00 -8.67 5.45
N ASN A 620 33.84 -8.92 4.45
CA ASN A 620 33.62 -8.46 3.08
C ASN A 620 32.37 -9.09 2.46
N ALA A 621 32.14 -10.39 2.65
CA ALA A 621 30.92 -11.06 2.19
C ALA A 621 29.66 -10.46 2.85
N ALA A 622 29.72 -10.14 4.15
CA ALA A 622 28.62 -9.48 4.86
C ALA A 622 28.37 -8.05 4.34
N LYS A 623 29.42 -7.29 3.99
CA LYS A 623 29.29 -5.97 3.36
C LYS A 623 28.59 -6.05 2.01
N GLU A 624 29.02 -6.97 1.15
CA GLU A 624 28.45 -7.19 -0.18
C GLU A 624 26.99 -7.65 -0.10
N ALA A 625 26.68 -8.58 0.80
CA ALA A 625 25.33 -9.09 0.99
C ALA A 625 24.37 -8.06 1.61
N LEU A 626 24.88 -7.13 2.44
CA LEU A 626 24.08 -6.08 3.06
C LEU A 626 23.67 -4.98 2.07
N LEU A 627 24.53 -4.69 1.10
CA LEU A 627 24.43 -3.49 0.27
C LEU A 627 23.09 -3.37 -0.48
N PRO A 628 22.57 -4.39 -1.18
CA PRO A 628 21.30 -4.26 -1.90
C PRO A 628 20.11 -3.98 -0.97
N LEU A 629 20.07 -4.67 0.17
CA LEU A 629 19.01 -4.52 1.17
C LEU A 629 19.08 -3.13 1.83
N TRP A 630 20.28 -2.66 2.15
CA TRP A 630 20.48 -1.33 2.71
C TRP A 630 20.16 -0.21 1.71
N GLU A 631 20.54 -0.36 0.43
CA GLU A 631 20.21 0.63 -0.60
C GLU A 631 18.70 0.72 -0.84
N GLN A 632 17.99 -0.42 -0.86
CA GLN A 632 16.53 -0.45 -0.92
C GLN A 632 15.92 0.24 0.31
N SER A 633 16.36 -0.14 1.51
CA SER A 633 15.92 0.45 2.77
C SER A 633 16.13 1.96 2.78
N ARG A 634 17.34 2.45 2.46
CA ARG A 634 17.68 3.87 2.43
C ARG A 634 16.82 4.64 1.44
N PHE A 635 16.57 4.08 0.26
CA PHE A 635 15.73 4.70 -0.75
C PHE A 635 14.27 4.80 -0.28
N GLU A 636 13.67 3.69 0.16
CA GLU A 636 12.27 3.68 0.56
C GLU A 636 12.02 4.53 1.80
N MET A 637 12.89 4.42 2.81
CA MET A 637 12.81 5.25 4.01
C MET A 637 12.77 6.75 3.71
N ARG A 638 13.52 7.18 2.69
CA ARG A 638 13.65 8.58 2.34
C ARG A 638 12.54 9.07 1.41
N HIS A 639 12.11 8.23 0.46
CA HIS A 639 11.23 8.67 -0.63
C HIS A 639 9.83 8.06 -0.58
N VAL A 640 9.69 6.82 -0.10
CA VAL A 640 8.40 6.11 0.01
C VAL A 640 7.72 6.41 1.35
N TYR A 641 8.51 6.54 2.43
CA TYR A 641 8.04 6.83 3.79
C TYR A 641 8.56 8.17 4.34
N PRO A 642 8.39 9.31 3.63
CA PRO A 642 9.03 10.58 4.00
C PRO A 642 8.45 11.23 5.26
N ASN A 643 7.18 10.96 5.59
CA ASN A 643 6.46 11.58 6.72
C ASN A 643 6.47 10.66 7.96
N ARG A 644 7.65 10.27 8.40
CA ARG A 644 7.78 9.77 9.77
C ARG A 644 7.48 10.87 10.77
#